data_AF-A0A024TT94-F1
#
_entry.id   AF-A0A024TT94-F1
#
_cell.length_a   1.000
_cell.length_b   1.000
_cell.length_c   1.000
_cell.angle_alpha   90.00
_cell.angle_beta   90.00
_cell.angle_gamma   90.00
#
_symmetry.space_group_name_H-M   'P 1'
#
loop_
_entity.id
_entity.type
_entity.pdbx_description
1 polymer ?
#
loop_
_entity_poly.entity_id
_entity_poly.type
_entity_poly.pdbx_seq_one_letter_code
_entity_poly.pdbx_strand_id
1 'polypeptide(L)'
;MTTMHSPTPYANVATPPPPPTSNQPSATTTADVVEMEPPILVHRSSRLSAGGRPSLPSIAVTPPSLPDPTTGMRQRLSSLVSNKGNHDAVGKLKIEVGKERSLGTDTKYRPDFKYNMELALRTAVGVVLASLVLTKNTDSNAMITSTSRQKQWFFFPEWYILGGLSYVATATVFGCGKNIGSTIRELYQQISGVGIALLYNLLIFSYFEPQVFNTKAELELAKNTTLTYIGHAFSGSPYYVHQRDFFTILPFIMLFTMVALVLPLETNTKKYMLGNNLYFALTLVSPNDFTNPAVLKAPGDDLYRTSNLLRNLMVYMLLGVTGACIAQFMLWFPYPIFAIRKLQEQTTTCADNIQDLLNLIVDSYCFKNKDVEHMNFLKLKLKRKFDLAIAKHATMTALLNDVWWEQLVGLHIPLKFRLSAVKPFIDLYASQIENLRAMNQAILLERYESLHEAFMKSIQKEVYVVQLHATRLLDEISAQIHVGTTELDLKESARVEKHMEMLLTHFQATQNRIYKRHAPTPKQVEANIPLNLFLFSLQSYCSTLLEFQPSFNGKTHRTGKRVIKFLSATIKTFFDKSKYPRDKLEMAAKVWGAILAACFFSVYTFGYASTTANAVAYVMGNHIGGSFSVTANRVGGVIAGSIIPSICLFYICSYACFSSIVVAVCTYSILFVWVTMSMYIKWKGGFESYAGLISAFSATQVLLRGCDGCERGAVAPISSYSNLAQMSLGIVLFIVVEMAICPQSAMALLRANIQKQLKLYQQCFKALVEDTLARDQDNQDAVDEIKDVVKKKLPALLVEQAALLKEAAFEPLLWKPPFSTQKYEAVLDCCQRLLNNTLVLYKLTQWHKTRMELKTPKTDEKVEKSGKDVGNDAATTTLLAADGTAALPPPDKEPWGFSTSEVTLAIHDTFDTMHDLFGENFTYADGDQTALFMQMKEAFRVADKDCSGEIDAAEVKTMLEMIFAQSGAVKVDAIDAYVAEFMQIVDSDKSGKVSLDEFINALEHGLQLQVEVFQHRSKKVPTVHLAAIHEDVSQNSTQMDDKPPPPHRVSSQADHGDNMTRAHDMLNVDSFSLPEVAQAMRTTYATWLLENARYESTSMEDLLLLNCLISGVSGFARNLALLEEMTVQQ
;
A
#
# COMPACT_ATOMS: atom_id res chain seq x y z
N MET A 1 49.18 3.18 -33.32
CA MET A 1 48.36 3.22 -34.55
C MET A 1 47.21 4.17 -34.25
N THR A 2 46.98 5.29 -34.92
CA THR A 2 47.56 5.79 -36.20
C THR A 2 47.76 7.32 -36.11
N THR A 3 48.57 7.90 -36.99
CA THR A 3 49.25 9.20 -36.82
C THR A 3 48.63 10.40 -37.55
N MET A 4 48.88 11.60 -37.00
CA MET A 4 49.07 12.92 -37.67
C MET A 4 47.96 13.48 -38.57
N HIS A 5 47.53 14.73 -38.29
CA HIS A 5 48.12 15.90 -38.97
C HIS A 5 47.70 17.24 -38.36
N SER A 6 48.65 18.17 -38.27
CA SER A 6 48.43 19.62 -38.21
C SER A 6 48.92 20.26 -39.51
N PRO A 7 48.46 21.49 -39.82
CA PRO A 7 49.42 22.54 -40.16
C PRO A 7 49.12 23.89 -39.50
N THR A 8 50.08 24.80 -39.60
CA THR A 8 50.18 26.09 -38.86
C THR A 8 49.94 27.31 -39.79
N PRO A 9 50.49 28.53 -39.60
CA PRO A 9 49.67 29.72 -39.35
C PRO A 9 49.85 30.86 -40.37
N TYR A 10 49.12 31.97 -40.22
CA TYR A 10 49.50 33.27 -40.81
C TYR A 10 49.22 34.43 -39.85
N ALA A 11 49.99 35.52 -40.00
CA ALA A 11 50.19 36.55 -38.98
C ALA A 11 49.81 37.98 -39.41
N ASN A 12 49.50 38.80 -38.41
CA ASN A 12 49.70 40.25 -38.26
C ASN A 12 49.71 41.19 -39.50
N VAL A 13 48.83 42.19 -39.46
CA VAL A 13 49.20 43.60 -39.72
C VAL A 13 48.54 44.50 -38.65
N ALA A 14 49.21 45.57 -38.23
CA ALA A 14 48.78 46.51 -37.19
C ALA A 14 48.89 47.97 -37.68
N THR A 15 48.68 48.95 -36.78
CA THR A 15 48.99 50.43 -36.82
C THR A 15 47.81 51.41 -37.06
N PRO A 16 47.81 52.63 -36.44
CA PRO A 16 46.65 53.06 -35.61
C PRO A 16 46.15 54.56 -35.81
N PRO A 17 45.98 55.50 -34.83
CA PRO A 17 44.92 56.55 -34.86
C PRO A 17 45.45 58.00 -35.08
N PRO A 18 44.66 59.10 -34.91
CA PRO A 18 44.56 59.81 -33.61
C PRO A 18 43.15 60.50 -33.36
N PRO A 19 42.91 61.69 -32.69
CA PRO A 19 41.82 61.82 -31.69
C PRO A 19 40.90 63.11 -31.82
N PRO A 20 40.67 63.99 -30.80
CA PRO A 20 39.36 64.11 -30.10
C PRO A 20 38.75 65.54 -30.03
N THR A 21 37.51 65.68 -29.51
CA THR A 21 37.04 66.95 -28.90
C THR A 21 35.94 66.75 -27.84
N SER A 22 35.88 67.70 -26.90
CA SER A 22 35.03 67.78 -25.71
C SER A 22 33.72 68.55 -25.92
N ASN A 23 32.72 68.34 -25.05
CA ASN A 23 32.21 69.38 -24.10
C ASN A 23 30.91 68.97 -23.37
N GLN A 24 30.87 69.28 -22.07
CA GLN A 24 29.66 69.54 -21.26
C GLN A 24 29.24 71.02 -21.46
N PRO A 25 27.96 71.44 -21.26
CA PRO A 25 27.46 71.67 -19.90
C PRO A 25 25.94 71.52 -19.62
N SER A 26 25.70 71.43 -18.32
CA SER A 26 24.56 71.73 -17.43
C SER A 26 23.34 72.58 -17.86
N ALA A 27 22.24 72.33 -17.12
CA ALA A 27 21.28 73.29 -16.50
C ALA A 27 19.86 73.51 -17.11
N THR A 28 18.85 73.11 -16.32
CA THR A 28 17.66 73.88 -15.80
C THR A 28 17.03 75.02 -16.65
N THR A 29 15.70 75.30 -16.68
CA THR A 29 14.73 75.38 -15.56
C THR A 29 13.26 75.56 -16.06
N THR A 30 12.27 75.34 -15.16
CA THR A 30 10.91 75.99 -15.04
C THR A 30 9.84 75.86 -16.14
N ALA A 31 8.53 75.97 -15.86
CA ALA A 31 7.69 75.75 -14.65
C ALA A 31 6.18 75.94 -15.00
N ASP A 32 5.28 75.26 -14.27
CA ASP A 32 3.91 75.67 -13.82
C ASP A 32 3.29 74.42 -13.10
N VAL A 33 2.82 74.35 -11.84
CA VAL A 33 2.03 75.23 -10.93
C VAL A 33 0.52 75.17 -11.28
N VAL A 34 -0.45 74.72 -10.45
CA VAL A 34 -0.49 74.28 -9.02
C VAL A 34 -1.80 73.50 -8.67
N GLU A 35 -1.77 72.62 -7.63
CA GLU A 35 -2.87 72.09 -6.74
C GLU A 35 -4.20 71.50 -7.35
N MET A 36 -5.08 70.73 -6.66
CA MET A 36 -5.25 70.37 -5.23
C MET A 36 -5.97 68.99 -5.08
N GLU A 37 -5.70 68.25 -3.99
CA GLU A 37 -6.50 67.09 -3.48
C GLU A 37 -7.40 67.58 -2.29
N PRO A 38 -8.25 66.76 -1.61
CA PRO A 38 -9.07 65.58 -1.96
C PRO A 38 -10.55 65.85 -1.45
N PRO A 39 -11.33 65.04 -0.66
CA PRO A 39 -11.48 63.57 -0.47
C PRO A 39 -12.97 63.06 -0.37
N ILE A 40 -13.16 61.81 0.12
CA ILE A 40 -14.35 61.21 0.77
C ILE A 40 -15.57 60.87 -0.13
N LEU A 41 -15.99 59.61 -0.36
CA LEU A 41 -16.65 58.58 0.50
C LEU A 41 -18.13 58.84 0.86
N VAL A 42 -18.85 57.73 1.16
CA VAL A 42 -20.14 57.56 1.90
C VAL A 42 -21.40 57.25 1.04
N HIS A 43 -22.36 56.37 1.42
CA HIS A 43 -22.39 55.12 2.23
C HIS A 43 -23.85 54.55 2.28
N ARG A 44 -24.02 53.24 2.59
CA ARG A 44 -25.13 52.65 3.42
C ARG A 44 -26.56 52.60 2.80
N SER A 45 -27.53 51.75 3.23
CA SER A 45 -27.73 50.99 4.49
C SER A 45 -28.49 49.63 4.24
N SER A 46 -28.15 48.49 4.88
CA SER A 46 -28.75 47.88 6.11
C SER A 46 -29.96 46.93 5.93
N ARG A 47 -29.81 45.60 6.13
CA ARG A 47 -30.15 44.79 7.34
C ARG A 47 -31.65 44.54 7.64
N LEU A 48 -32.14 43.29 7.59
CA LEU A 48 -32.45 42.39 8.76
C LEU A 48 -33.49 41.25 8.48
N SER A 49 -33.23 40.09 9.09
CA SER A 49 -34.18 39.11 9.67
C SER A 49 -34.79 37.92 8.88
N ALA A 50 -34.94 36.82 9.64
CA ALA A 50 -35.92 35.71 9.58
C ALA A 50 -35.93 34.66 8.44
N GLY A 51 -35.56 33.42 8.83
CA GLY A 51 -36.44 32.22 8.80
C GLY A 51 -37.06 31.72 7.48
N GLY A 52 -36.67 30.52 7.05
CA GLY A 52 -37.44 29.72 6.10
C GLY A 52 -36.64 28.63 5.38
N ARG A 53 -37.06 27.35 5.53
CA ARG A 53 -36.65 26.27 4.61
C ARG A 53 -37.38 26.46 3.27
N PRO A 54 -36.71 26.35 2.11
CA PRO A 54 -37.40 26.00 0.87
C PRO A 54 -37.61 24.49 0.83
N SER A 55 -38.87 24.06 0.82
CA SER A 55 -39.27 22.68 0.55
C SER A 55 -39.03 22.32 -0.92
N LEU A 56 -38.75 21.03 -1.17
CA LEU A 56 -38.79 20.42 -2.50
C LEU A 56 -40.13 20.72 -3.21
N PRO A 57 -40.14 21.07 -4.51
CA PRO A 57 -41.37 21.04 -5.31
C PRO A 57 -41.77 19.59 -5.61
N SER A 58 -43.08 19.33 -5.55
CA SER A 58 -43.68 18.02 -5.76
C SER A 58 -43.73 17.62 -7.24
N ILE A 59 -43.51 16.33 -7.51
CA ILE A 59 -43.77 15.73 -8.81
C ILE A 59 -45.30 15.54 -8.95
N ALA A 60 -45.91 16.26 -9.90
CA ALA A 60 -47.27 16.01 -10.34
C ALA A 60 -47.26 15.13 -11.61
N VAL A 61 -48.19 14.17 -11.68
CA VAL A 61 -48.32 13.21 -12.79
C VAL A 61 -49.62 13.50 -13.55
N THR A 62 -49.53 13.72 -14.86
CA THR A 62 -50.68 13.65 -15.80
C THR A 62 -50.22 13.22 -17.21
N PRO A 63 -51.12 12.64 -18.04
CA PRO A 63 -50.75 11.68 -19.10
C PRO A 63 -50.78 12.29 -20.54
N PRO A 64 -50.53 11.51 -21.63
CA PRO A 64 -50.05 12.06 -22.90
C PRO A 64 -51.15 12.42 -23.92
N SER A 65 -50.79 13.25 -24.91
CA SER A 65 -51.54 13.48 -26.14
C SER A 65 -50.65 13.39 -27.39
N LEU A 66 -51.24 12.91 -28.49
CA LEU A 66 -50.62 12.63 -29.79
C LEU A 66 -50.78 13.82 -30.78
N PRO A 67 -50.13 13.82 -31.96
CA PRO A 67 -49.72 15.03 -32.70
C PRO A 67 -50.68 15.42 -33.83
N ASP A 68 -50.43 16.57 -34.50
CA ASP A 68 -50.25 16.63 -35.98
C ASP A 68 -49.62 17.99 -36.46
N PRO A 69 -49.39 18.30 -37.78
CA PRO A 69 -48.03 18.65 -38.24
C PRO A 69 -47.97 19.91 -39.16
N THR A 70 -47.13 19.89 -40.22
CA THR A 70 -46.86 20.92 -41.27
C THR A 70 -45.92 22.06 -40.83
N THR A 71 -44.98 22.63 -41.62
CA THR A 71 -44.51 22.53 -43.04
C THR A 71 -43.07 23.14 -43.06
N GLY A 72 -42.16 23.00 -44.04
CA GLY A 72 -42.11 22.38 -45.37
C GLY A 72 -40.94 23.00 -46.20
N MET A 73 -40.47 22.32 -47.26
CA MET A 73 -39.33 22.66 -48.19
C MET A 73 -37.92 22.26 -47.70
N ARG A 74 -37.11 21.39 -48.34
CA ARG A 74 -37.03 20.70 -49.68
C ARG A 74 -36.13 21.39 -50.72
N GLN A 75 -35.20 20.60 -51.30
CA GLN A 75 -34.30 20.78 -52.46
C GLN A 75 -32.79 20.88 -52.12
N ARG A 76 -31.83 20.27 -52.85
CA ARG A 76 -31.86 19.19 -53.88
C ARG A 76 -30.43 18.68 -54.19
N LEU A 77 -30.25 17.36 -54.42
CA LEU A 77 -29.30 16.68 -55.35
C LEU A 77 -27.76 16.93 -55.18
N SER A 78 -26.80 16.07 -55.55
CA SER A 78 -26.69 14.69 -56.13
C SER A 78 -25.20 14.23 -55.97
N SER A 79 -24.70 13.01 -56.19
CA SER A 79 -25.18 11.68 -56.68
C SER A 79 -24.19 10.61 -56.16
N LEU A 80 -24.60 9.42 -55.70
CA LEU A 80 -24.92 8.19 -56.45
C LEU A 80 -23.81 7.61 -57.36
N VAL A 81 -23.18 6.50 -56.92
CA VAL A 81 -23.02 5.22 -57.65
C VAL A 81 -23.13 4.08 -56.61
N SER A 82 -23.57 2.89 -57.04
CA SER A 82 -24.03 1.76 -56.22
C SER A 82 -23.30 0.46 -56.61
N ASN A 83 -23.17 -0.51 -55.68
CA ASN A 83 -23.39 -1.91 -56.05
C ASN A 83 -23.98 -2.76 -54.90
N LYS A 84 -24.66 -3.86 -55.27
CA LYS A 84 -25.56 -4.71 -54.44
C LYS A 84 -24.89 -5.95 -53.82
N GLY A 85 -25.49 -6.47 -52.73
CA GLY A 85 -25.25 -7.84 -52.23
C GLY A 85 -26.05 -8.23 -50.97
N ASN A 86 -27.32 -8.66 -51.16
CA ASN A 86 -28.23 -9.45 -50.29
C ASN A 86 -28.12 -9.49 -48.73
N HIS A 87 -29.28 -9.23 -48.08
CA HIS A 87 -29.99 -10.05 -47.06
C HIS A 87 -29.18 -10.83 -45.98
N ASP A 88 -29.52 -10.82 -44.68
CA ASP A 88 -30.75 -10.35 -43.98
C ASP A 88 -30.49 -10.05 -42.47
N ALA A 89 -31.53 -9.57 -41.78
CA ALA A 89 -31.65 -9.47 -40.30
C ALA A 89 -30.74 -8.47 -39.54
N VAL A 90 -31.14 -7.19 -39.50
CA VAL A 90 -30.70 -6.23 -38.49
C VAL A 90 -31.90 -5.49 -37.89
N GLY A 91 -32.02 -5.54 -36.56
CA GLY A 91 -33.06 -4.80 -35.83
C GLY A 91 -32.90 -3.28 -35.99
N LYS A 92 -34.02 -2.56 -36.11
CA LYS A 92 -34.02 -1.08 -36.29
C LYS A 92 -33.55 -0.37 -35.02
N LEU A 93 -32.23 -0.21 -34.87
CA LEU A 93 -31.63 0.67 -33.87
C LEU A 93 -31.96 2.13 -34.24
N LYS A 94 -33.02 2.67 -33.64
CA LYS A 94 -33.46 4.05 -33.86
C LYS A 94 -32.60 5.01 -33.03
N ILE A 95 -31.43 5.38 -33.55
CA ILE A 95 -30.58 6.41 -32.95
C ILE A 95 -31.24 7.78 -33.18
N GLU A 96 -32.03 8.22 -32.20
CA GLU A 96 -32.43 9.62 -32.12
C GLU A 96 -31.26 10.44 -31.58
N VAL A 97 -30.67 11.28 -32.44
CA VAL A 97 -29.69 12.28 -32.04
C VAL A 97 -30.42 13.35 -31.23
N GLY A 98 -30.54 13.10 -29.92
CA GLY A 98 -31.00 14.11 -28.98
C GLY A 98 -30.13 15.36 -29.08
N LYS A 99 -30.74 16.53 -28.85
CA LYS A 99 -30.08 17.85 -28.88
C LYS A 99 -28.67 17.75 -28.30
N GLU A 100 -27.69 18.32 -29.01
CA GLU A 100 -26.32 18.42 -28.55
C GLU A 100 -26.30 18.89 -27.09
N ARG A 101 -26.05 17.94 -26.18
CA ARG A 101 -25.38 18.29 -24.95
C ARG A 101 -24.03 18.78 -25.41
N SER A 102 -23.75 20.06 -25.21
CA SER A 102 -22.38 20.53 -25.21
C SER A 102 -21.65 19.70 -24.16
N LEU A 103 -20.92 18.67 -24.61
CA LEU A 103 -19.74 18.24 -23.88
C LEU A 103 -18.86 19.48 -23.88
N GLY A 104 -18.92 20.21 -22.76
CA GLY A 104 -18.06 21.35 -22.55
C GLY A 104 -16.63 20.88 -22.64
N THR A 105 -16.02 21.08 -23.81
CA THR A 105 -14.59 20.94 -24.05
C THR A 105 -13.82 22.12 -23.46
N ASP A 106 -14.32 22.67 -22.35
CA ASP A 106 -13.44 23.07 -21.25
C ASP A 106 -12.70 21.81 -20.81
N THR A 107 -11.56 21.57 -21.45
CA THR A 107 -10.59 20.56 -21.04
C THR A 107 -10.25 20.84 -19.58
N LYS A 108 -10.82 20.01 -18.72
CA LYS A 108 -10.79 20.10 -17.25
C LYS A 108 -9.37 19.84 -16.76
N TYR A 109 -8.46 20.80 -17.01
CA TYR A 109 -7.10 20.80 -16.50
C TYR A 109 -7.18 20.57 -14.99
N ARG A 110 -6.65 19.43 -14.55
CA ARG A 110 -6.99 18.85 -13.25
C ARG A 110 -6.77 19.88 -12.13
N PRO A 111 -7.68 20.02 -11.16
CA PRO A 111 -7.42 20.85 -9.98
C PRO A 111 -6.11 20.45 -9.28
N ASP A 112 -5.76 19.15 -9.35
CA ASP A 112 -4.50 18.59 -8.89
C ASP A 112 -3.27 19.18 -9.61
N PHE A 113 -3.34 19.42 -10.93
CA PHE A 113 -2.24 20.03 -11.68
C PHE A 113 -1.95 21.43 -11.15
N LYS A 114 -2.99 22.27 -11.06
CA LYS A 114 -2.86 23.66 -10.60
C LYS A 114 -2.33 23.71 -9.17
N TYR A 115 -2.88 22.90 -8.27
CA TYR A 115 -2.46 22.84 -6.87
C TYR A 115 -1.00 22.35 -6.70
N ASN A 116 -0.62 21.27 -7.40
CA ASN A 116 0.74 20.73 -7.31
C ASN A 116 1.78 21.68 -7.94
N MET A 117 1.43 22.36 -9.04
CA MET A 117 2.29 23.38 -9.66
C MET A 117 2.43 24.63 -8.77
N GLU A 118 1.35 25.12 -8.16
CA GLU A 118 1.42 26.24 -7.21
C GLU A 118 2.33 25.91 -6.01
N LEU A 119 2.23 24.70 -5.47
CA LEU A 119 3.06 24.24 -4.36
C LEU A 119 4.55 24.09 -4.75
N ALA A 120 4.81 23.65 -5.99
CA ALA A 120 6.16 23.58 -6.54
C ALA A 120 6.78 24.98 -6.73
N LEU A 121 6.01 25.92 -7.29
CA LEU A 121 6.40 27.32 -7.44
C LEU A 121 6.71 27.98 -6.09
N ARG A 122 5.85 27.79 -5.07
CA ARG A 122 6.10 28.26 -3.69
C ARG A 122 7.43 27.74 -3.14
N THR A 123 7.74 26.45 -3.36
CA THR A 123 9.02 25.88 -2.92
C THR A 123 10.19 26.49 -3.69
N ALA A 124 10.08 26.65 -5.01
CA ALA A 124 11.14 27.24 -5.84
C ALA A 124 11.45 28.71 -5.47
N VAL A 125 10.42 29.53 -5.20
CA VAL A 125 10.61 30.89 -4.65
C VAL A 125 11.31 30.84 -3.29
N GLY A 126 10.90 29.93 -2.41
CA GLY A 126 11.57 29.71 -1.12
C GLY A 126 13.04 29.33 -1.26
N VAL A 127 13.37 28.46 -2.22
CA VAL A 127 14.74 28.04 -2.52
C VAL A 127 15.58 29.20 -3.05
N VAL A 128 15.06 30.03 -3.96
CA VAL A 128 15.77 31.22 -4.44
C VAL A 128 15.99 32.23 -3.31
N LEU A 129 15.00 32.48 -2.46
CA LEU A 129 15.14 33.37 -1.30
C LEU A 129 16.14 32.85 -0.27
N ALA A 130 16.11 31.53 0.02
CA ALA A 130 17.14 30.87 0.82
C ALA A 130 18.54 30.96 0.18
N SER A 131 18.60 30.99 -1.16
CA SER A 131 19.86 31.12 -1.89
C SER A 131 20.47 32.52 -1.82
N LEU A 132 19.69 33.58 -1.56
CA LEU A 132 20.25 34.93 -1.37
C LEU A 132 21.21 35.03 -0.17
N VAL A 133 21.09 34.10 0.79
CA VAL A 133 22.01 33.97 1.93
C VAL A 133 23.44 33.62 1.49
N LEU A 134 23.63 33.07 0.28
CA LEU A 134 24.94 32.78 -0.35
C LEU A 134 25.68 34.00 -0.91
N THR A 135 25.12 35.21 -0.83
CA THR A 135 25.73 36.38 -1.46
C THR A 135 27.15 36.63 -0.94
N LYS A 136 28.15 36.48 -1.83
CA LYS A 136 29.55 36.78 -1.54
C LYS A 136 29.74 38.27 -1.26
N ASN A 137 30.72 38.60 -0.42
CA ASN A 137 30.99 39.97 0.01
C ASN A 137 31.94 40.75 -0.94
N THR A 138 32.56 40.06 -1.90
CA THR A 138 33.51 40.62 -2.89
C THR A 138 33.04 40.35 -4.31
N ASP A 139 33.29 41.31 -5.22
CA ASP A 139 32.94 41.17 -6.64
C ASP A 139 33.72 40.07 -7.37
N SER A 140 34.93 39.74 -6.88
CA SER A 140 35.73 38.64 -7.41
C SER A 140 35.16 37.28 -6.99
N ASN A 141 35.06 36.37 -7.96
CA ASN A 141 34.71 34.97 -7.74
C ASN A 141 35.91 34.09 -7.39
N ALA A 142 37.11 34.67 -7.24
CA ALA A 142 38.30 33.95 -6.80
C ALA A 142 38.09 33.28 -5.43
N MET A 143 38.71 32.11 -5.25
CA MET A 143 38.61 31.35 -4.01
C MET A 143 39.56 31.94 -2.97
N ILE A 144 39.02 32.84 -2.14
CA ILE A 144 39.77 33.53 -1.08
C ILE A 144 40.11 32.51 0.03
N THR A 145 41.40 32.28 0.27
CA THR A 145 41.85 31.42 1.39
C THR A 145 41.45 32.03 2.74
N SER A 146 41.08 31.18 3.69
CA SER A 146 40.72 31.56 5.08
C SER A 146 41.77 32.48 5.74
N THR A 147 43.04 32.22 5.43
CA THR A 147 44.23 32.94 5.90
C THR A 147 44.28 34.42 5.54
N SER A 148 43.49 34.87 4.55
CA SER A 148 43.41 36.27 4.16
C SER A 148 42.68 37.17 5.17
N ARG A 149 41.92 36.58 6.10
CA ARG A 149 40.97 37.25 7.02
C ARG A 149 39.91 38.13 6.32
N GLN A 150 39.73 38.02 5.01
CA GLN A 150 38.70 38.77 4.30
C GLN A 150 37.33 38.14 4.53
N LYS A 151 36.35 38.97 4.89
CA LYS A 151 34.94 38.56 5.01
C LYS A 151 34.46 37.96 3.68
N GLN A 152 34.16 36.66 3.66
CA GLN A 152 33.75 35.94 2.46
C GLN A 152 32.27 36.16 2.09
N TRP A 153 31.39 36.18 3.10
CA TRP A 153 29.93 36.15 2.93
C TRP A 153 29.29 37.40 3.47
N PHE A 154 28.36 38.01 2.72
CA PHE A 154 27.78 39.31 3.08
C PHE A 154 27.02 39.26 4.42
N PHE A 155 26.27 38.19 4.67
CA PHE A 155 25.40 38.05 5.84
C PHE A 155 26.08 37.46 7.09
N PHE A 156 27.36 37.05 7.04
CA PHE A 156 28.03 36.34 8.14
C PHE A 156 29.24 37.09 8.71
N PRO A 157 29.59 36.84 9.99
CA PRO A 157 30.82 37.37 10.59
C PRO A 157 32.08 36.84 9.90
N GLU A 158 33.18 37.59 10.03
CA GLU A 158 34.47 37.29 9.39
C GLU A 158 35.14 35.99 9.89
N TRP A 159 34.75 35.50 11.06
CA TRP A 159 35.26 34.26 11.68
C TRP A 159 34.50 32.99 11.25
N TYR A 160 33.47 33.10 10.40
CA TYR A 160 32.69 31.96 9.93
C TYR A 160 33.33 31.30 8.70
N ILE A 161 33.66 30.00 8.82
CA ILE A 161 34.50 29.25 7.85
C ILE A 161 33.85 28.00 7.26
N LEU A 162 32.74 27.50 7.83
CA LEU A 162 32.16 26.22 7.39
C LEU A 162 31.43 26.28 6.02
N GLY A 163 31.16 27.46 5.47
CA GLY A 163 30.65 27.62 4.10
C GLY A 163 29.30 26.92 3.80
N GLY A 164 28.52 26.59 4.83
CA GLY A 164 27.36 25.69 4.77
C GLY A 164 26.08 26.29 4.17
N LEU A 165 26.17 27.02 3.06
CA LEU A 165 25.11 27.95 2.64
C LEU A 165 24.09 27.34 1.66
N SER A 166 24.49 26.33 0.86
CA SER A 166 23.54 25.47 0.12
C SER A 166 22.61 24.67 1.05
N TYR A 167 22.95 24.59 2.35
CA TYR A 167 22.16 23.92 3.37
C TYR A 167 20.84 24.65 3.67
N VAL A 168 20.81 25.99 3.62
CA VAL A 168 19.58 26.78 3.82
C VAL A 168 18.55 26.43 2.72
N ALA A 169 18.99 26.42 1.46
CA ALA A 169 18.15 26.07 0.32
C ALA A 169 17.73 24.58 0.35
N THR A 170 18.63 23.69 0.75
CA THR A 170 18.34 22.25 0.97
C THR A 170 17.27 22.06 2.05
N ALA A 171 17.41 22.74 3.18
CA ALA A 171 16.42 22.76 4.26
C ALA A 171 15.05 23.23 3.74
N THR A 172 15.01 24.23 2.85
CA THR A 172 13.75 24.67 2.23
C THR A 172 13.10 23.59 1.36
N VAL A 173 13.87 22.89 0.50
CA VAL A 173 13.37 21.81 -0.39
C VAL A 173 12.67 20.69 0.39
N PHE A 174 13.30 20.24 1.47
CA PHE A 174 12.74 19.17 2.30
C PHE A 174 11.68 19.67 3.28
N GLY A 175 11.84 20.88 3.84
CA GLY A 175 10.91 21.48 4.79
C GLY A 175 9.54 21.78 4.19
N CYS A 176 9.45 22.12 2.90
CA CYS A 176 8.15 22.33 2.24
C CYS A 176 7.35 21.02 2.16
N GLY A 177 6.23 20.97 2.89
CA GLY A 177 5.16 19.95 2.85
C GLY A 177 3.99 20.32 1.92
N LYS A 178 2.93 19.50 1.90
CA LYS A 178 1.69 19.75 1.12
C LYS A 178 0.76 20.79 1.75
N ASN A 179 0.83 20.94 3.06
CA ASN A 179 0.01 21.80 3.90
C ASN A 179 0.82 22.24 5.13
N ILE A 180 0.31 23.22 5.87
CA ILE A 180 1.01 23.80 7.03
C ILE A 180 1.36 22.73 8.08
N GLY A 181 0.46 21.79 8.38
CA GLY A 181 0.73 20.66 9.28
C GLY A 181 1.92 19.80 8.86
N SER A 182 1.97 19.38 7.60
CA SER A 182 3.07 18.58 7.05
C SER A 182 4.41 19.34 7.06
N THR A 183 4.41 20.65 6.77
CA THR A 183 5.62 21.49 6.86
C THR A 183 6.11 21.60 8.30
N ILE A 184 5.22 21.74 9.28
CA ILE A 184 5.59 21.76 10.71
C ILE A 184 6.17 20.40 11.14
N ARG A 185 5.62 19.28 10.62
CA ARG A 185 6.17 17.94 10.85
C ARG A 185 7.59 17.80 10.32
N GLU A 186 7.84 18.17 9.06
CA GLU A 186 9.18 18.10 8.45
C GLU A 186 10.16 19.07 9.14
N LEU A 187 9.73 20.30 9.46
CA LEU A 187 10.48 21.28 10.27
C LEU A 187 10.94 20.69 11.61
N TYR A 188 10.03 20.05 12.35
CA TYR A 188 10.36 19.43 13.64
C TYR A 188 11.30 18.23 13.46
N GLN A 189 11.06 17.37 12.47
CA GLN A 189 11.92 16.23 12.15
C GLN A 189 13.34 16.68 11.76
N GLN A 190 13.46 17.81 11.06
CA GLN A 190 14.73 18.44 10.74
C GLN A 190 15.40 19.01 12.00
N ILE A 191 14.78 19.96 12.70
CA ILE A 191 15.40 20.63 13.87
C ILE A 191 15.85 19.62 14.93
N SER A 192 15.05 18.59 15.20
CA SER A 192 15.43 17.51 16.12
C SER A 192 16.64 16.71 15.64
N GLY A 193 16.66 16.29 14.37
CA GLY A 193 17.77 15.50 13.82
C GLY A 193 19.10 16.26 13.79
N VAL A 194 19.10 17.49 13.28
CA VAL A 194 20.31 18.34 13.25
C VAL A 194 20.73 18.73 14.68
N GLY A 195 19.78 19.00 15.57
CA GLY A 195 20.05 19.37 16.97
C GLY A 195 20.70 18.25 17.79
N ILE A 196 20.29 17.00 17.59
CA ILE A 196 20.95 15.84 18.25
C ILE A 196 22.37 15.66 17.71
N ALA A 197 22.56 15.76 16.38
CA ALA A 197 23.89 15.72 15.76
C ALA A 197 24.82 16.83 16.27
N LEU A 198 24.30 18.06 16.41
CA LEU A 198 25.03 19.18 17.02
C LEU A 198 25.47 18.85 18.43
N LEU A 199 24.54 18.51 19.33
CA LEU A 199 24.85 18.30 20.75
C LEU A 199 25.89 17.19 20.94
N TYR A 200 25.81 16.15 20.11
CA TYR A 200 26.79 15.07 20.07
C TYR A 200 28.17 15.54 19.60
N ASN A 201 28.25 16.31 18.51
CA ASN A 201 29.53 16.83 18.00
C ASN A 201 30.14 17.90 18.92
N LEU A 202 29.32 18.78 19.53
CA LEU A 202 29.78 19.73 20.55
C LEU A 202 30.43 19.00 21.73
N LEU A 203 29.84 17.87 22.17
CA LEU A 203 30.39 17.05 23.24
C LEU A 203 31.70 16.38 22.81
N ILE A 204 31.76 15.71 21.64
CA ILE A 204 33.01 15.08 21.18
C ILE A 204 34.13 16.12 21.06
N PHE A 205 33.89 17.20 20.31
CA PHE A 205 34.92 18.21 20.05
C PHE A 205 35.21 19.13 21.24
N SER A 206 34.53 18.97 22.37
CA SER A 206 34.98 19.54 23.66
C SER A 206 36.01 18.68 24.40
N TYR A 207 36.11 17.38 24.07
CA TYR A 207 37.09 16.43 24.66
C TYR A 207 38.16 15.98 23.66
N PHE A 208 37.89 16.07 22.36
CA PHE A 208 38.80 15.72 21.27
C PHE A 208 39.12 16.98 20.45
N GLU A 209 40.36 17.45 20.54
CA GLU A 209 40.88 18.54 19.70
C GLU A 209 41.61 17.94 18.48
N PRO A 210 41.14 18.19 17.23
CA PRO A 210 41.86 17.79 16.03
C PRO A 210 43.24 18.45 15.96
N GLN A 211 44.22 17.83 15.30
CA GLN A 211 45.57 18.40 15.25
C GLN A 211 45.57 19.76 14.52
N VAL A 212 45.78 20.83 15.29
CA VAL A 212 46.10 22.18 14.80
C VAL A 212 47.58 22.42 15.06
N PHE A 213 48.31 22.83 14.01
CA PHE A 213 49.72 23.19 14.13
C PHE A 213 49.84 24.59 14.75
N ASN A 214 50.68 24.78 15.75
CA ASN A 214 50.90 26.11 16.35
C ASN A 214 52.08 26.83 15.69
N THR A 215 53.10 26.09 15.26
CA THR A 215 54.28 26.64 14.60
C THR A 215 54.51 26.06 13.20
N LYS A 216 55.21 26.82 12.34
CA LYS A 216 55.65 26.33 11.03
C LYS A 216 56.60 25.12 11.14
N ALA A 217 57.37 25.03 12.22
CA ALA A 217 58.27 23.89 12.46
C ALA A 217 57.51 22.59 12.76
N GLU A 218 56.45 22.66 13.57
CA GLU A 218 55.54 21.52 13.81
C GLU A 218 54.88 21.03 12.51
N LEU A 219 54.46 21.96 11.65
CA LEU A 219 53.83 21.64 10.36
C LEU A 219 54.78 20.87 9.43
N GLU A 220 56.03 21.32 9.26
CA GLU A 220 57.01 20.61 8.43
C GLU A 220 57.46 19.28 9.04
N LEU A 221 57.54 19.17 10.38
CA LEU A 221 57.78 17.89 11.06
C LEU A 221 56.64 16.89 10.82
N ALA A 222 55.38 17.36 10.92
CA ALA A 222 54.19 16.54 10.73
C ALA A 222 54.05 16.02 9.29
N LYS A 223 54.38 16.83 8.28
CA LYS A 223 54.43 16.40 6.86
C LYS A 223 55.32 15.17 6.63
N ASN A 224 56.39 15.02 7.41
CA ASN A 224 57.36 13.94 7.28
C ASN A 224 57.06 12.74 8.20
N THR A 225 56.09 12.84 9.12
CA THR A 225 55.91 11.84 10.21
C THR A 225 54.47 11.39 10.43
N THR A 226 53.50 12.31 10.52
CA THR A 226 52.09 11.97 10.87
C THR A 226 51.11 12.15 9.72
N LEU A 227 51.41 13.04 8.77
CA LEU A 227 50.57 13.31 7.61
C LEU A 227 50.95 12.39 6.44
N THR A 228 49.95 11.75 5.84
CA THR A 228 50.08 11.00 4.59
C THR A 228 49.75 11.91 3.41
N TYR A 229 50.64 12.03 2.44
CA TYR A 229 50.40 12.81 1.22
C TYR A 229 49.69 11.98 0.15
N ILE A 230 48.59 12.50 -0.41
CA ILE A 230 47.84 11.86 -1.51
C ILE A 230 48.03 12.70 -2.78
N GLY A 231 48.91 12.22 -3.67
CA GLY A 231 49.25 12.89 -4.93
C GLY A 231 48.23 12.71 -6.05
N HIS A 232 47.40 11.67 -5.99
CA HIS A 232 46.35 11.39 -6.98
C HIS A 232 44.97 11.45 -6.33
N ALA A 233 44.34 12.62 -6.40
CA ALA A 233 43.01 12.89 -5.86
C ALA A 233 41.96 13.01 -6.97
N PHE A 234 40.73 12.55 -6.71
CA PHE A 234 39.62 12.70 -7.67
C PHE A 234 39.13 14.18 -7.79
N SER A 235 39.57 15.06 -6.90
CA SER A 235 39.38 16.52 -7.01
C SER A 235 40.36 17.20 -7.97
N GLY A 236 41.40 16.50 -8.44
CA GLY A 236 42.52 17.06 -9.21
C GLY A 236 43.55 17.83 -8.38
N SER A 237 43.26 18.11 -7.10
CA SER A 237 44.17 18.77 -6.15
C SER A 237 44.77 17.78 -5.14
N PRO A 238 46.10 17.73 -4.97
CA PRO A 238 46.71 16.88 -3.95
C PRO A 238 46.38 17.40 -2.54
N TYR A 239 46.34 16.51 -1.55
CA TYR A 239 45.97 16.84 -0.17
C TYR A 239 46.66 15.93 0.85
N TYR A 240 46.53 16.25 2.14
CA TYR A 240 47.10 15.46 3.24
C TYR A 240 46.01 14.77 4.08
N VAL A 241 46.34 13.59 4.60
CA VAL A 241 45.49 12.80 5.52
C VAL A 241 46.21 12.64 6.85
N HIS A 242 45.55 12.97 7.96
CA HIS A 242 46.03 12.65 9.29
C HIS A 242 45.34 11.37 9.79
N GLN A 243 46.08 10.26 9.74
CA GLN A 243 45.51 8.93 10.03
C GLN A 243 45.05 8.79 11.48
N ARG A 244 45.83 9.31 12.44
CA ARG A 244 45.54 9.18 13.88
C ARG A 244 44.20 9.80 14.27
N ASP A 245 43.92 11.02 13.84
CA ASP A 245 42.66 11.69 14.18
C ASP A 245 41.46 11.00 13.51
N PHE A 246 41.61 10.53 12.27
CA PHE A 246 40.57 9.75 11.59
C PHE A 246 40.24 8.44 12.32
N PHE A 247 41.25 7.64 12.67
CA PHE A 247 41.01 6.39 13.41
C PHE A 247 40.57 6.62 14.86
N THR A 248 40.85 7.79 15.45
CA THR A 248 40.34 8.16 16.78
C THR A 248 38.87 8.58 16.74
N ILE A 249 38.43 9.35 15.73
CA ILE A 249 37.03 9.79 15.61
C ILE A 249 36.10 8.67 15.09
N LEU A 250 36.61 7.78 14.23
CA LEU A 250 35.79 6.81 13.48
C LEU A 250 34.91 5.90 14.38
N PRO A 251 35.40 5.33 15.51
CA PRO A 251 34.55 4.54 16.40
C PRO A 251 33.36 5.33 16.97
N PHE A 252 33.53 6.62 17.25
CA PHE A 252 32.45 7.49 17.73
C PHE A 252 31.43 7.76 16.63
N ILE A 253 31.88 8.11 15.41
CA ILE A 253 31.00 8.25 14.23
C ILE A 253 30.14 6.98 14.04
N MET A 254 30.77 5.80 14.09
CA MET A 254 30.07 4.54 13.84
C MET A 254 29.16 4.11 15.01
N LEU A 255 29.52 4.41 16.26
CA LEU A 255 28.66 4.17 17.42
C LEU A 255 27.40 5.03 17.36
N PHE A 256 27.54 6.33 17.07
CA PHE A 256 26.41 7.23 16.87
C PHE A 256 25.52 6.78 15.73
N THR A 257 26.11 6.37 14.61
CA THR A 257 25.38 5.84 13.45
C THR A 257 24.57 4.60 13.82
N MET A 258 25.14 3.65 14.57
CA MET A 258 24.40 2.45 15.00
C MET A 258 23.23 2.80 15.93
N VAL A 259 23.45 3.63 16.95
CA VAL A 259 22.39 4.07 17.88
C VAL A 259 21.27 4.80 17.12
N ALA A 260 21.63 5.72 16.22
CA ALA A 260 20.69 6.45 15.38
C ALA A 260 19.82 5.55 14.49
N LEU A 261 20.41 4.49 13.92
CA LEU A 261 19.71 3.54 13.05
C LEU A 261 18.79 2.60 13.84
N VAL A 262 19.23 2.12 15.00
CA VAL A 262 18.46 1.18 15.84
C VAL A 262 17.27 1.84 16.54
N LEU A 263 17.41 3.08 17.03
CA LEU A 263 16.34 3.76 17.77
C LEU A 263 15.03 3.93 16.95
N PRO A 264 13.85 3.91 17.58
CA PRO A 264 12.54 4.05 16.92
C PRO A 264 12.21 5.50 16.55
N LEU A 265 13.17 6.20 15.91
CA LEU A 265 13.02 7.57 15.42
C LEU A 265 12.41 7.60 14.00
N GLU A 266 11.77 8.72 13.68
CA GLU A 266 11.27 9.04 12.34
C GLU A 266 12.39 9.03 11.29
N THR A 267 12.10 8.51 10.09
CA THR A 267 13.10 8.27 9.05
C THR A 267 13.85 9.55 8.66
N ASN A 268 13.15 10.67 8.48
CA ASN A 268 13.79 11.93 8.10
C ASN A 268 14.66 12.49 9.24
N THR A 269 14.23 12.37 10.50
CA THR A 269 15.06 12.71 11.67
C THR A 269 16.37 11.91 11.67
N LYS A 270 16.34 10.60 11.36
CA LYS A 270 17.56 9.81 11.20
C LYS A 270 18.45 10.32 10.06
N LYS A 271 17.88 10.63 8.88
CA LYS A 271 18.64 11.19 7.73
C LYS A 271 19.39 12.46 8.09
N TYR A 272 18.72 13.42 8.71
CA TYR A 272 19.37 14.66 9.15
C TYR A 272 20.41 14.42 10.24
N MET A 273 20.10 13.56 11.21
CA MET A 273 21.02 13.26 12.31
C MET A 273 22.31 12.59 11.82
N LEU A 274 22.20 11.59 10.94
CA LEU A 274 23.37 10.93 10.33
C LEU A 274 24.14 11.87 9.39
N GLY A 275 23.45 12.51 8.42
CA GLY A 275 24.11 13.36 7.43
C GLY A 275 24.82 14.56 8.04
N ASN A 276 24.27 15.19 9.07
CA ASN A 276 24.96 16.29 9.74
C ASN A 276 26.10 15.80 10.64
N ASN A 277 25.96 14.65 11.31
CA ASN A 277 27.07 14.06 12.05
C ASN A 277 28.26 13.69 11.15
N LEU A 278 27.99 13.10 9.97
CA LEU A 278 29.01 12.75 8.98
C LEU A 278 29.66 14.00 8.38
N TYR A 279 28.87 15.03 8.05
CA TYR A 279 29.38 16.33 7.63
C TYR A 279 30.31 16.94 8.69
N PHE A 280 29.86 17.10 9.94
CA PHE A 280 30.66 17.69 11.00
C PHE A 280 31.92 16.88 11.28
N ALA A 281 31.82 15.58 11.56
CA ALA A 281 32.96 14.79 11.97
C ALA A 281 34.05 14.67 10.89
N LEU A 282 33.69 14.48 9.62
CA LEU A 282 34.66 14.39 8.52
C LEU A 282 35.28 15.76 8.18
N THR A 283 34.47 16.82 8.16
CA THR A 283 34.96 18.17 7.90
C THR A 283 35.95 18.59 9.01
N LEU A 284 35.55 18.53 10.28
CA LEU A 284 36.36 19.06 11.38
C LEU A 284 37.72 18.34 11.56
N VAL A 285 37.79 17.04 11.27
CA VAL A 285 38.99 16.20 11.38
C VAL A 285 39.97 16.34 10.20
N SER A 286 39.57 16.98 9.08
CA SER A 286 40.50 17.25 7.97
C SER A 286 41.67 18.14 8.42
N PRO A 287 42.93 17.82 8.10
CA PRO A 287 44.08 18.71 8.36
C PRO A 287 44.21 19.84 7.31
N ASN A 288 43.43 19.78 6.23
CA ASN A 288 43.45 20.73 5.13
C ASN A 288 42.51 21.92 5.40
N ASP A 289 42.76 23.05 4.73
CA ASP A 289 41.88 24.22 4.78
C ASP A 289 40.53 23.92 4.11
N PHE A 290 39.44 24.30 4.78
CA PHE A 290 38.07 24.21 4.27
C PHE A 290 37.86 24.97 2.96
N THR A 291 38.56 26.10 2.81
CA THR A 291 38.37 26.99 1.65
C THR A 291 39.26 26.61 0.47
N ASN A 292 40.42 25.99 0.71
CA ASN A 292 41.27 25.43 -0.34
C ASN A 292 41.88 24.10 0.14
N PRO A 293 41.28 22.94 -0.21
CA PRO A 293 41.74 21.63 0.27
C PRO A 293 43.12 21.21 -0.25
N ALA A 294 43.73 21.97 -1.17
CA ALA A 294 45.12 21.77 -1.59
C ALA A 294 46.16 22.32 -0.58
N VAL A 295 45.71 23.07 0.44
CA VAL A 295 46.56 23.76 1.42
C VAL A 295 46.23 23.26 2.83
N LEU A 296 47.25 23.11 3.68
CA LEU A 296 47.08 22.76 5.09
C LEU A 296 46.57 23.96 5.90
N LYS A 297 45.84 23.69 7.00
CA LYS A 297 45.42 24.74 7.96
C LYS A 297 46.64 25.54 8.44
N ALA A 298 46.51 26.87 8.49
CA ALA A 298 47.64 27.73 8.80
C ALA A 298 48.09 27.60 10.26
N PRO A 299 49.42 27.59 10.52
CA PRO A 299 49.91 27.37 11.87
C PRO A 299 49.66 28.57 12.79
N GLY A 300 49.11 28.30 13.96
CA GLY A 300 48.80 29.30 15.00
C GLY A 300 47.55 30.15 14.72
N ASP A 301 46.71 29.76 13.75
CA ASP A 301 45.55 30.56 13.34
C ASP A 301 44.32 30.34 14.24
N ASP A 302 43.81 31.43 14.81
CA ASP A 302 42.68 31.46 15.73
C ASP A 302 41.37 30.97 15.11
N LEU A 303 41.24 31.02 13.78
CA LEU A 303 40.04 30.54 13.08
C LEU A 303 39.83 29.03 13.26
N TYR A 304 40.88 28.23 13.46
CA TYR A 304 40.78 26.77 13.59
C TYR A 304 40.78 26.25 15.04
N ARG A 305 40.93 27.13 16.04
CA ARG A 305 40.86 26.73 17.45
C ARG A 305 39.48 26.15 17.80
N THR A 306 39.45 25.18 18.71
CA THR A 306 38.24 24.52 19.22
C THR A 306 37.12 25.50 19.60
N SER A 307 37.44 26.63 20.24
CA SER A 307 36.45 27.65 20.62
C SER A 307 35.77 28.33 19.42
N ASN A 308 36.46 28.56 18.30
CA ASN A 308 35.85 29.09 17.08
C ASN A 308 35.12 27.99 16.29
N LEU A 309 35.61 26.75 16.36
CA LEU A 309 35.00 25.57 15.75
C LEU A 309 33.58 25.32 16.28
N LEU A 310 33.42 25.33 17.61
CA LEU A 310 32.13 25.16 18.28
C LEU A 310 31.16 26.31 17.95
N ARG A 311 31.64 27.56 17.84
CA ARG A 311 30.84 28.71 17.40
C ARG A 311 30.37 28.58 15.95
N ASN A 312 31.25 28.12 15.06
CA ASN A 312 30.91 27.83 13.66
C ASN A 312 29.80 26.78 13.56
N LEU A 313 29.87 25.73 14.38
CA LEU A 313 28.85 24.68 14.46
C LEU A 313 27.47 25.22 14.87
N MET A 314 27.43 26.15 15.84
CA MET A 314 26.19 26.83 16.25
C MET A 314 25.63 27.75 15.17
N VAL A 315 26.46 28.44 14.38
CA VAL A 315 25.98 29.24 13.25
C VAL A 315 25.39 28.35 12.15
N TYR A 316 26.03 27.22 11.84
CA TYR A 316 25.52 26.24 10.86
C TYR A 316 24.13 25.71 11.25
N MET A 317 23.87 25.49 12.54
CA MET A 317 22.54 25.12 13.03
C MET A 317 21.47 26.17 12.73
N LEU A 318 21.79 27.44 12.97
CA LEU A 318 20.87 28.55 12.69
C LEU A 318 20.53 28.63 11.19
N LEU A 319 21.47 28.30 10.29
CA LEU A 319 21.19 28.18 8.84
C LEU A 319 20.10 27.15 8.52
N GLY A 320 20.15 25.97 9.14
CA GLY A 320 19.13 24.93 8.98
C GLY A 320 17.76 25.37 9.47
N VAL A 321 17.72 26.03 10.64
CA VAL A 321 16.48 26.63 11.18
C VAL A 321 15.96 27.72 10.24
N THR A 322 16.81 28.59 9.70
CA THR A 322 16.42 29.65 8.76
C THR A 322 15.78 29.09 7.49
N GLY A 323 16.36 28.08 6.85
CA GLY A 323 15.78 27.47 5.65
C GLY A 323 14.41 26.83 5.91
N ALA A 324 14.25 26.22 7.09
CA ALA A 324 12.96 25.64 7.48
C ALA A 324 11.91 26.72 7.88
N CYS A 325 12.32 27.86 8.43
CA CYS A 325 11.47 29.05 8.59
C CYS A 325 11.03 29.64 7.24
N ILE A 326 11.91 29.66 6.23
CA ILE A 326 11.58 30.08 4.86
C ILE A 326 10.54 29.12 4.25
N ALA A 327 10.73 27.80 4.38
CA ALA A 327 9.75 26.80 3.94
C ALA A 327 8.36 27.01 4.57
N GLN A 328 8.31 27.35 5.87
CA GLN A 328 7.07 27.69 6.55
C GLN A 328 6.45 28.96 5.92
N PHE A 329 7.20 30.07 5.80
CA PHE A 329 6.69 31.31 5.22
C PHE A 329 6.05 31.12 3.82
N MET A 330 6.66 30.31 2.95
CA MET A 330 6.13 30.03 1.60
C MET A 330 4.79 29.27 1.58
N LEU A 331 4.39 28.61 2.69
CA LEU A 331 3.05 28.02 2.78
C LEU A 331 1.98 28.99 3.27
N TRP A 332 2.35 30.11 3.88
CA TRP A 332 1.40 31.17 4.28
C TRP A 332 1.12 32.15 3.15
N PHE A 333 2.12 32.44 2.31
CA PHE A 333 2.01 33.36 1.18
C PHE A 333 1.80 32.61 -0.16
N PRO A 334 0.95 33.09 -1.10
CA PRO A 334 0.04 34.23 -0.97
C PRO A 334 -1.21 33.96 -0.11
N TYR A 335 -1.55 32.68 0.12
CA TYR A 335 -2.62 32.28 1.03
C TYR A 335 -2.29 30.96 1.75
N PRO A 336 -2.75 30.77 3.01
CA PRO A 336 -2.41 29.61 3.83
C PRO A 336 -3.17 28.34 3.41
N ILE A 337 -2.43 27.22 3.31
CA ILE A 337 -2.98 25.90 2.97
C ILE A 337 -3.08 25.04 4.24
N PHE A 338 -4.24 25.03 4.88
CA PHE A 338 -4.51 24.26 6.11
C PHE A 338 -4.98 22.83 5.83
N ALA A 339 -4.40 21.85 6.51
CA ALA A 339 -4.89 20.48 6.58
C ALA A 339 -6.26 20.41 7.27
N ILE A 340 -6.48 21.21 8.32
CA ILE A 340 -7.75 21.28 9.05
C ILE A 340 -8.93 21.60 8.13
N ARG A 341 -8.79 22.62 7.26
CA ARG A 341 -9.87 23.02 6.34
C ARG A 341 -10.16 21.94 5.30
N LYS A 342 -9.11 21.32 4.74
CA LYS A 342 -9.26 20.20 3.80
C LYS A 342 -9.94 18.99 4.47
N LEU A 343 -9.60 18.71 5.72
CA LEU A 343 -10.25 17.63 6.47
C LEU A 343 -11.73 17.94 6.73
N GLN A 344 -12.06 19.16 7.15
CA GLN A 344 -13.45 19.63 7.33
C GLN A 344 -14.27 19.50 6.03
N GLU A 345 -13.71 19.89 4.88
CA GLU A 345 -14.35 19.76 3.55
C GLU A 345 -14.65 18.29 3.18
N GLN A 346 -13.76 17.37 3.55
CA GLN A 346 -14.02 15.94 3.37
C GLN A 346 -15.05 15.42 4.36
N THR A 347 -14.97 15.79 5.64
CA THR A 347 -15.86 15.22 6.69
C THR A 347 -17.30 15.70 6.59
N THR A 348 -17.57 16.92 6.12
CA THR A 348 -18.96 17.42 5.96
C THR A 348 -19.76 16.57 4.99
N THR A 349 -19.16 16.13 3.90
CA THR A 349 -19.79 15.31 2.85
C THR A 349 -19.67 13.80 3.10
N CYS A 350 -19.35 13.36 4.33
CA CYS A 350 -19.27 11.94 4.67
C CYS A 350 -20.63 11.30 4.92
N ALA A 351 -21.56 11.99 5.58
CA ALA A 351 -22.91 11.49 5.83
C ALA A 351 -23.65 11.26 4.51
N ASP A 352 -23.66 12.28 3.63
CA ASP A 352 -24.18 12.21 2.27
C ASP A 352 -23.66 10.95 1.54
N ASN A 353 -22.34 10.75 1.48
CA ASN A 353 -21.74 9.60 0.77
C ASN A 353 -22.20 8.23 1.30
N ILE A 354 -22.41 8.09 2.61
CA ILE A 354 -22.88 6.84 3.23
C ILE A 354 -24.38 6.65 2.95
N GLN A 355 -25.20 7.69 3.12
CA GLN A 355 -26.62 7.69 2.76
C GLN A 355 -26.80 7.28 1.29
N ASP A 356 -26.00 7.85 0.40
CA ASP A 356 -26.07 7.66 -1.05
C ASP A 356 -25.60 6.25 -1.50
N LEU A 357 -24.89 5.52 -0.62
CA LEU A 357 -24.57 4.09 -0.75
C LEU A 357 -25.66 3.21 -0.14
N LEU A 358 -26.10 3.52 1.09
CA LEU A 358 -27.15 2.78 1.81
C LEU A 358 -28.46 2.78 1.02
N ASN A 359 -28.89 3.93 0.51
CA ASN A 359 -30.06 4.06 -0.36
C ASN A 359 -29.95 3.13 -1.57
N LEU A 360 -28.81 3.20 -2.28
CA LEU A 360 -28.57 2.39 -3.47
C LEU A 360 -28.60 0.89 -3.14
N ILE A 361 -28.05 0.46 -2.00
CA ILE A 361 -28.02 -0.93 -1.54
C ILE A 361 -29.42 -1.44 -1.14
N VAL A 362 -30.15 -0.69 -0.31
CA VAL A 362 -31.49 -1.10 0.16
C VAL A 362 -32.48 -1.14 -1.00
N ASP A 363 -32.51 -0.10 -1.84
CA ASP A 363 -33.34 -0.10 -3.06
C ASP A 363 -33.01 -1.32 -3.93
N SER A 364 -31.72 -1.56 -4.17
CA SER A 364 -31.28 -2.71 -4.97
C SER A 364 -31.70 -4.05 -4.38
N TYR A 365 -31.76 -4.20 -3.07
CA TYR A 365 -32.16 -5.47 -2.46
C TYR A 365 -33.69 -5.66 -2.47
N CYS A 366 -34.45 -4.57 -2.25
CA CYS A 366 -35.91 -4.60 -2.16
C CYS A 366 -36.67 -4.54 -3.50
N PHE A 367 -36.05 -4.13 -4.62
CA PHE A 367 -36.73 -4.10 -5.92
C PHE A 367 -36.88 -5.47 -6.59
N LYS A 368 -38.09 -5.72 -7.14
CA LYS A 368 -38.55 -7.03 -7.64
C LYS A 368 -38.05 -7.42 -9.04
N ASN A 369 -37.97 -6.49 -9.99
CA ASN A 369 -37.59 -6.79 -11.37
C ASN A 369 -36.17 -6.27 -11.63
N LYS A 370 -35.28 -7.15 -12.12
CA LYS A 370 -33.90 -6.80 -12.44
C LYS A 370 -33.50 -7.42 -13.77
N ASP A 371 -33.54 -6.62 -14.83
CA ASP A 371 -32.89 -6.99 -16.09
C ASP A 371 -31.38 -7.14 -15.86
N VAL A 372 -30.75 -8.09 -16.55
CA VAL A 372 -29.34 -8.44 -16.37
C VAL A 372 -28.43 -7.23 -16.61
N GLU A 373 -28.75 -6.40 -17.60
CA GLU A 373 -28.04 -5.15 -17.90
C GLU A 373 -28.14 -4.13 -16.76
N HIS A 374 -29.33 -3.99 -16.17
CA HIS A 374 -29.55 -3.08 -15.04
C HIS A 374 -28.74 -3.53 -13.81
N MET A 375 -28.68 -4.83 -13.55
CA MET A 375 -27.85 -5.41 -12.48
C MET A 375 -26.36 -5.13 -12.72
N ASN A 376 -25.86 -5.28 -13.94
CA ASN A 376 -24.45 -5.03 -14.26
C ASN A 376 -24.09 -3.53 -14.16
N PHE A 377 -24.95 -2.64 -14.66
CA PHE A 377 -24.77 -1.19 -14.48
C PHE A 377 -24.79 -0.80 -13.00
N LEU A 378 -25.70 -1.37 -12.21
CA LEU A 378 -25.79 -1.17 -10.78
C LEU A 378 -24.51 -1.64 -10.05
N LYS A 379 -24.02 -2.85 -10.34
CA LYS A 379 -22.76 -3.38 -9.79
C LYS A 379 -21.59 -2.44 -10.07
N LEU A 380 -21.45 -1.95 -11.30
CA LEU A 380 -20.42 -0.98 -11.70
C LEU A 380 -20.56 0.36 -10.95
N LYS A 381 -21.79 0.89 -10.86
CA LYS A 381 -22.11 2.15 -10.14
C LYS A 381 -21.76 2.02 -8.65
N LEU A 382 -22.08 0.88 -8.03
CA LEU A 382 -21.85 0.60 -6.63
C LEU A 382 -20.37 0.40 -6.32
N LYS A 383 -19.64 -0.40 -7.14
CA LYS A 383 -18.17 -0.53 -7.06
C LYS A 383 -17.50 0.84 -7.09
N ARG A 384 -17.82 1.66 -8.10
CA ARG A 384 -17.26 3.03 -8.24
C ARG A 384 -17.54 3.93 -7.03
N LYS A 385 -18.72 3.83 -6.38
CA LYS A 385 -19.02 4.59 -5.15
C LYS A 385 -18.22 4.07 -3.94
N PHE A 386 -18.05 2.76 -3.80
CA PHE A 386 -17.18 2.18 -2.77
C PHE A 386 -15.72 2.62 -2.96
N ASP A 387 -15.19 2.53 -4.18
CA ASP A 387 -13.81 2.95 -4.49
C ASP A 387 -13.57 4.42 -4.11
N LEU A 388 -14.54 5.31 -4.43
CA LEU A 388 -14.51 6.72 -4.04
C LEU A 388 -14.56 6.91 -2.52
N ALA A 389 -15.40 6.15 -1.79
CA ALA A 389 -15.51 6.22 -0.34
C ALA A 389 -14.23 5.73 0.36
N ILE A 390 -13.60 4.67 -0.14
CA ILE A 390 -12.33 4.13 0.35
C ILE A 390 -11.19 5.13 0.11
N ALA A 391 -11.09 5.70 -1.10
CA ALA A 391 -10.09 6.72 -1.42
C ALA A 391 -10.27 7.99 -0.57
N LYS A 392 -11.52 8.37 -0.28
CA LYS A 392 -11.86 9.47 0.63
C LYS A 392 -11.44 9.17 2.07
N HIS A 393 -11.73 7.97 2.58
CA HIS A 393 -11.26 7.52 3.91
C HIS A 393 -9.72 7.58 4.01
N ALA A 394 -9.01 7.02 3.03
CA ALA A 394 -7.55 7.08 2.99
C ALA A 394 -7.01 8.53 2.98
N THR A 395 -7.67 9.43 2.25
CA THR A 395 -7.32 10.87 2.22
C THR A 395 -7.54 11.54 3.57
N MET A 396 -8.66 11.29 4.24
CA MET A 396 -8.93 11.81 5.59
C MET A 396 -7.92 11.28 6.61
N THR A 397 -7.58 10.00 6.54
CA THR A 397 -6.60 9.36 7.44
C THR A 397 -5.18 9.87 7.24
N ALA A 398 -4.79 10.20 6.00
CA ALA A 398 -3.52 10.91 5.74
C ALA A 398 -3.53 12.32 6.34
N LEU A 399 -4.62 13.08 6.16
CA LEU A 399 -4.76 14.44 6.70
C LEU A 399 -4.78 14.48 8.24
N LEU A 400 -5.29 13.44 8.92
CA LEU A 400 -5.30 13.36 10.39
C LEU A 400 -3.91 13.56 11.01
N ASN A 401 -2.86 13.02 10.39
CA ASN A 401 -1.49 13.16 10.86
C ASN A 401 -1.00 14.61 10.75
N ASP A 402 -1.26 15.29 9.63
CA ASP A 402 -0.88 16.69 9.45
C ASP A 402 -1.68 17.63 10.37
N VAL A 403 -2.98 17.36 10.54
CA VAL A 403 -3.87 18.11 11.43
C VAL A 403 -3.42 18.07 12.89
N TRP A 404 -2.79 16.98 13.36
CA TRP A 404 -2.19 16.91 14.69
C TRP A 404 -1.12 18.00 14.90
N TRP A 405 -0.28 18.25 13.89
CA TRP A 405 0.74 19.29 13.93
C TRP A 405 0.14 20.70 13.88
N GLU A 406 -0.90 20.93 13.06
CA GLU A 406 -1.65 22.20 13.09
C GLU A 406 -2.35 22.45 14.43
N GLN A 407 -2.84 21.39 15.08
CA GLN A 407 -3.42 21.49 16.41
C GLN A 407 -2.37 21.89 17.46
N LEU A 408 -1.15 21.34 17.37
CA LEU A 408 -0.05 21.57 18.31
C LEU A 408 0.40 23.04 18.34
N VAL A 409 0.44 23.73 17.20
CA VAL A 409 0.71 25.18 17.12
C VAL A 409 -0.55 26.06 17.33
N GLY A 410 -1.67 25.49 17.77
CA GLY A 410 -2.85 26.25 18.18
C GLY A 410 -3.83 26.66 17.05
N LEU A 411 -3.57 26.31 15.78
CA LEU A 411 -4.41 26.71 14.63
C LEU A 411 -5.84 26.16 14.69
N HIS A 412 -6.07 25.13 15.51
CA HIS A 412 -7.39 24.58 15.79
C HIS A 412 -8.36 25.56 16.46
N ILE A 413 -7.86 26.58 17.18
CA ILE A 413 -8.67 27.60 17.85
C ILE A 413 -9.37 28.52 16.83
N PRO A 414 -8.65 29.26 15.95
CA PRO A 414 -9.29 30.13 14.94
C PRO A 414 -10.09 29.34 13.89
N LEU A 415 -9.73 28.07 13.63
CA LEU A 415 -10.44 27.21 12.67
C LEU A 415 -11.61 26.41 13.29
N LYS A 416 -11.92 26.62 14.57
CA LYS A 416 -13.00 25.94 15.32
C LYS A 416 -13.00 24.42 15.14
N PHE A 417 -11.83 23.80 15.25
CA PHE A 417 -11.65 22.37 14.96
C PHE A 417 -11.28 21.56 16.21
N ARG A 418 -11.81 20.34 16.33
CA ARG A 418 -11.52 19.41 17.45
C ARG A 418 -11.23 18.00 16.95
N LEU A 419 -9.94 17.67 16.85
CA LEU A 419 -9.47 16.35 16.42
C LEU A 419 -9.98 15.19 17.29
N SER A 420 -10.23 15.43 18.59
CA SER A 420 -10.81 14.43 19.49
C SER A 420 -12.22 13.99 19.11
N ALA A 421 -12.98 14.86 18.44
CA ALA A 421 -14.32 14.55 17.94
C ALA A 421 -14.28 14.00 16.50
N VAL A 422 -13.46 14.61 15.64
CA VAL A 422 -13.39 14.27 14.21
C VAL A 422 -12.68 12.94 13.94
N LYS A 423 -11.66 12.55 14.73
CA LYS A 423 -11.01 11.24 14.53
C LYS A 423 -12.00 10.07 14.72
N PRO A 424 -12.75 9.96 15.84
CA PRO A 424 -13.79 8.95 15.99
C PRO A 424 -14.83 8.92 14.86
N PHE A 425 -15.16 10.07 14.27
CA PHE A 425 -16.09 10.13 13.12
C PHE A 425 -15.51 9.49 11.85
N ILE A 426 -14.21 9.63 11.61
CA ILE A 426 -13.52 8.98 10.49
C ILE A 426 -13.41 7.48 10.74
N ASP A 427 -13.13 7.07 11.98
CA ASP A 427 -13.17 5.67 12.41
C ASP A 427 -14.59 5.06 12.21
N LEU A 428 -15.65 5.83 12.52
CA LEU A 428 -17.06 5.45 12.25
C LEU A 428 -17.35 5.34 10.75
N TYR A 429 -16.91 6.30 9.93
CA TYR A 429 -17.09 6.29 8.48
C TYR A 429 -16.46 5.04 7.83
N ALA A 430 -15.28 4.62 8.30
CA ALA A 430 -14.65 3.37 7.88
C ALA A 430 -15.53 2.14 8.23
N SER A 431 -15.99 2.04 9.48
CA SER A 431 -16.87 0.96 9.94
C SER A 431 -18.18 0.89 9.13
N GLN A 432 -18.77 2.04 8.77
CA GLN A 432 -19.97 2.05 7.92
C GLN A 432 -19.70 1.59 6.49
N ILE A 433 -18.54 1.90 5.90
CA ILE A 433 -18.15 1.35 4.59
C ILE A 433 -18.05 -0.18 4.65
N GLU A 434 -17.49 -0.73 5.73
CA GLU A 434 -17.39 -2.19 5.94
C GLU A 434 -18.77 -2.84 6.07
N ASN A 435 -19.67 -2.26 6.88
CA ASN A 435 -21.03 -2.77 7.05
C ASN A 435 -21.82 -2.74 5.73
N LEU A 436 -21.72 -1.63 4.97
CA LEU A 436 -22.34 -1.52 3.64
C LEU A 436 -21.74 -2.51 2.63
N ARG A 437 -20.44 -2.81 2.73
CA ARG A 437 -19.79 -3.83 1.91
C ARG A 437 -20.32 -5.23 2.23
N ALA A 438 -20.61 -5.53 3.49
CA ALA A 438 -21.27 -6.77 3.90
C ALA A 438 -22.70 -6.89 3.36
N MET A 439 -23.49 -5.81 3.41
CA MET A 439 -24.83 -5.76 2.78
C MET A 439 -24.76 -5.98 1.26
N ASN A 440 -23.74 -5.41 0.59
CA ASN A 440 -23.49 -5.66 -0.83
C ASN A 440 -23.08 -7.12 -1.12
N GLN A 441 -22.34 -7.77 -0.21
CA GLN A 441 -22.02 -9.19 -0.36
C GLN A 441 -23.29 -10.07 -0.30
N ALA A 442 -24.26 -9.73 0.56
CA ALA A 442 -25.56 -10.41 0.57
C ALA A 442 -26.31 -10.25 -0.76
N ILE A 443 -26.33 -9.05 -1.37
CA ILE A 443 -26.88 -8.81 -2.72
C ILE A 443 -26.23 -9.70 -3.80
N LEU A 444 -24.94 -10.04 -3.66
CA LEU A 444 -24.21 -10.88 -4.62
C LEU A 444 -24.42 -12.40 -4.42
N LEU A 445 -24.96 -12.81 -3.29
CA LEU A 445 -25.29 -14.21 -2.97
C LEU A 445 -26.78 -14.52 -3.17
N GLU A 446 -27.64 -13.49 -3.15
CA GLU A 446 -29.09 -13.57 -3.32
C GLU A 446 -29.50 -14.14 -4.69
N ARG A 447 -30.38 -15.15 -4.70
CA ARG A 447 -30.89 -15.80 -5.93
C ARG A 447 -32.23 -15.25 -6.42
N TYR A 448 -32.87 -14.33 -5.67
CA TYR A 448 -34.07 -13.58 -6.08
C TYR A 448 -35.27 -14.47 -6.47
N GLU A 449 -35.45 -15.58 -5.76
CA GLU A 449 -36.56 -16.53 -6.00
C GLU A 449 -37.90 -16.07 -5.39
N SER A 450 -38.96 -16.87 -5.57
CA SER A 450 -40.32 -16.57 -5.09
C SER A 450 -40.40 -16.33 -3.57
N LEU A 451 -39.48 -16.90 -2.79
CA LEU A 451 -39.41 -16.72 -1.34
C LEU A 451 -38.94 -15.31 -0.97
N HIS A 452 -37.96 -14.75 -1.68
CA HIS A 452 -37.51 -13.35 -1.51
C HIS A 452 -38.67 -12.38 -1.79
N GLU A 453 -39.46 -12.59 -2.84
CA GLU A 453 -40.64 -11.76 -3.12
C GLU A 453 -41.67 -11.82 -1.97
N ALA A 454 -41.89 -13.00 -1.38
CA ALA A 454 -42.82 -13.18 -0.27
C ALA A 454 -42.33 -12.46 1.01
N PHE A 455 -41.03 -12.51 1.31
CA PHE A 455 -40.44 -11.76 2.42
C PHE A 455 -40.47 -10.25 2.19
N MET A 456 -39.99 -9.77 1.03
CA MET A 456 -39.94 -8.33 0.72
C MET A 456 -41.32 -7.67 0.81
N LYS A 457 -42.39 -8.32 0.31
CA LYS A 457 -43.77 -7.83 0.48
C LYS A 457 -44.18 -7.59 1.94
N SER A 458 -43.60 -8.32 2.89
CA SER A 458 -43.92 -8.24 4.32
C SER A 458 -43.01 -7.25 5.07
N ILE A 459 -41.71 -7.16 4.73
CA ILE A 459 -40.71 -6.43 5.54
C ILE A 459 -40.17 -5.14 4.89
N GLN A 460 -40.34 -4.93 3.58
CA GLN A 460 -39.74 -3.80 2.84
C GLN A 460 -40.02 -2.43 3.47
N LYS A 461 -41.24 -2.21 4.00
CA LYS A 461 -41.62 -0.94 4.64
C LYS A 461 -40.79 -0.67 5.90
N GLU A 462 -40.51 -1.69 6.70
CA GLU A 462 -39.75 -1.55 7.94
C GLU A 462 -38.26 -1.35 7.67
N VAL A 463 -37.71 -2.05 6.67
CA VAL A 463 -36.33 -1.83 6.19
C VAL A 463 -36.12 -0.37 5.77
N TYR A 464 -37.05 0.23 5.02
CA TYR A 464 -37.01 1.66 4.67
C TYR A 464 -37.14 2.60 5.88
N VAL A 465 -37.92 2.24 6.90
CA VAL A 465 -38.04 3.04 8.14
C VAL A 465 -36.75 3.00 8.95
N VAL A 466 -36.13 1.82 9.09
CA VAL A 466 -34.81 1.66 9.72
C VAL A 466 -33.75 2.49 8.98
N GLN A 467 -33.67 2.36 7.66
CA GLN A 467 -32.77 3.16 6.80
C GLN A 467 -32.96 4.67 7.02
N LEU A 468 -34.20 5.15 7.05
CA LEU A 468 -34.52 6.57 7.23
C LEU A 468 -34.05 7.09 8.60
N HIS A 469 -34.30 6.36 9.68
CA HIS A 469 -33.86 6.76 11.02
C HIS A 469 -32.34 6.63 11.19
N ALA A 470 -31.72 5.58 10.64
CA ALA A 470 -30.27 5.40 10.70
C ALA A 470 -29.52 6.47 9.90
N THR A 471 -30.08 6.93 8.79
CA THR A 471 -29.59 8.11 8.04
C THR A 471 -29.66 9.37 8.90
N ARG A 472 -30.82 9.66 9.51
CA ARG A 472 -30.99 10.84 10.37
C ARG A 472 -30.06 10.82 11.59
N LEU A 473 -29.79 9.65 12.16
CA LEU A 473 -28.84 9.48 13.25
C LEU A 473 -27.40 9.80 12.78
N LEU A 474 -27.00 9.37 11.58
CA LEU A 474 -25.70 9.72 11.01
C LEU A 474 -25.57 11.23 10.72
N ASP A 475 -26.65 11.87 10.24
CA ASP A 475 -26.71 13.33 10.06
C ASP A 475 -26.60 14.08 11.40
N GLU A 476 -27.30 13.60 12.44
CA GLU A 476 -27.24 14.16 13.80
C GLU A 476 -25.81 14.04 14.37
N ILE A 477 -25.18 12.87 14.25
CA ILE A 477 -23.78 12.63 14.62
C ILE A 477 -22.84 13.59 13.86
N SER A 478 -22.99 13.69 12.54
CA SER A 478 -22.18 14.57 11.69
C SER A 478 -22.31 16.03 12.13
N ALA A 479 -23.53 16.53 12.32
CA ALA A 479 -23.79 17.91 12.71
C ALA A 479 -23.15 18.24 14.07
N GLN A 480 -23.33 17.38 15.08
CA GLN A 480 -22.78 17.60 16.43
C GLN A 480 -21.24 17.62 16.45
N ILE A 481 -20.61 16.73 15.67
CA ILE A 481 -19.13 16.66 15.59
C ILE A 481 -18.54 17.88 14.90
N HIS A 482 -19.19 18.42 13.86
CA HIS A 482 -18.75 19.65 13.19
C HIS A 482 -19.00 20.92 14.03
N VAL A 483 -20.00 20.91 14.93
CA VAL A 483 -20.15 21.92 15.99
C VAL A 483 -19.06 21.78 17.08
N GLY A 484 -18.47 20.58 17.21
CA GLY A 484 -17.37 20.30 18.11
C GLY A 484 -17.81 20.01 19.55
N THR A 485 -18.98 19.41 19.76
CA THR A 485 -19.44 19.00 21.10
C THR A 485 -18.49 17.96 21.73
N THR A 486 -18.45 17.93 23.07
CA THR A 486 -17.63 16.98 23.85
C THR A 486 -18.42 15.85 24.49
N GLU A 487 -19.74 16.04 24.58
CA GLU A 487 -20.70 15.07 25.08
C GLU A 487 -21.84 15.05 24.04
N LEU A 488 -22.18 13.86 23.57
CA LEU A 488 -23.23 13.61 22.60
C LEU A 488 -24.49 13.12 23.33
N ASP A 489 -25.61 13.74 22.98
CA ASP A 489 -26.98 13.33 23.32
C ASP A 489 -27.74 13.19 21.99
N LEU A 490 -27.80 11.96 21.45
CA LEU A 490 -28.38 11.68 20.13
C LEU A 490 -29.84 11.29 20.28
N LYS A 491 -30.75 12.07 19.71
CA LYS A 491 -32.21 11.89 19.89
C LYS A 491 -32.79 10.81 18.99
N GLU A 492 -32.17 10.53 17.84
CA GLU A 492 -32.60 9.46 16.95
C GLU A 492 -32.12 8.07 17.40
N SER A 493 -31.21 7.96 18.37
CA SER A 493 -30.64 6.68 18.85
C SER A 493 -31.72 5.67 19.27
N ALA A 494 -32.54 6.02 20.26
CA ALA A 494 -33.65 5.19 20.75
C ALA A 494 -34.71 4.89 19.67
N ARG A 495 -34.80 5.71 18.61
CA ARG A 495 -35.68 5.45 17.46
C ARG A 495 -35.10 4.40 16.53
N VAL A 496 -33.80 4.46 16.23
CA VAL A 496 -33.11 3.45 15.42
C VAL A 496 -33.15 2.10 16.11
N GLU A 497 -32.77 2.04 17.38
CA GLU A 497 -32.80 0.81 18.19
C GLU A 497 -34.20 0.18 18.18
N LYS A 498 -35.23 0.95 18.54
CA LYS A 498 -36.62 0.45 18.55
C LYS A 498 -37.08 -0.10 17.19
N HIS A 499 -36.82 0.60 16.08
CA HIS A 499 -37.28 0.15 14.77
C HIS A 499 -36.51 -1.06 14.25
N MET A 500 -35.21 -1.17 14.57
CA MET A 500 -34.40 -2.32 14.21
C MET A 500 -34.85 -3.58 14.98
N GLU A 501 -35.18 -3.45 16.26
CA GLU A 501 -35.72 -4.55 17.08
C GLU A 501 -37.13 -4.97 16.65
N MET A 502 -37.98 -4.01 16.25
CA MET A 502 -39.27 -4.33 15.62
C MET A 502 -39.09 -5.07 14.28
N LEU A 503 -38.13 -4.66 13.44
CA LEU A 503 -37.83 -5.36 12.18
C LEU A 503 -37.36 -6.81 12.41
N LEU A 504 -36.46 -7.05 13.38
CA LEU A 504 -35.97 -8.40 13.68
C LEU A 504 -37.09 -9.32 14.21
N THR A 505 -37.93 -8.82 15.11
CA THR A 505 -39.06 -9.59 15.67
C THR A 505 -40.16 -9.84 14.63
N HIS A 506 -40.50 -8.85 13.79
CA HIS A 506 -41.45 -9.03 12.68
C HIS A 506 -40.88 -9.93 11.58
N PHE A 507 -39.57 -9.93 11.34
CA PHE A 507 -38.92 -10.88 10.44
C PHE A 507 -39.08 -12.32 10.94
N GLN A 508 -38.78 -12.61 12.22
CA GLN A 508 -38.97 -13.95 12.79
C GLN A 508 -40.44 -14.41 12.70
N ALA A 509 -41.39 -13.54 13.06
CA ALA A 509 -42.82 -13.83 12.95
C ALA A 509 -43.25 -14.06 11.48
N THR A 510 -42.68 -13.29 10.54
CA THR A 510 -42.91 -13.44 9.11
C THR A 510 -42.32 -14.75 8.58
N GLN A 511 -41.12 -15.15 8.98
CA GLN A 511 -40.47 -16.40 8.61
C GLN A 511 -41.33 -17.60 9.03
N ASN A 512 -41.72 -17.65 10.31
CA ASN A 512 -42.57 -18.71 10.84
C ASN A 512 -43.92 -18.77 10.11
N ARG A 513 -44.53 -17.63 9.79
CA ARG A 513 -45.80 -17.56 9.03
C ARG A 513 -45.64 -18.01 7.57
N ILE A 514 -44.56 -17.62 6.89
CA ILE A 514 -44.33 -17.96 5.48
C ILE A 514 -44.02 -19.45 5.36
N TYR A 515 -43.18 -20.00 6.24
CA TYR A 515 -42.77 -21.40 6.22
C TYR A 515 -43.97 -22.31 6.50
N LYS A 516 -44.79 -22.01 7.51
CA LYS A 516 -46.07 -22.69 7.78
C LYS A 516 -47.05 -22.66 6.60
N ARG A 517 -47.10 -21.56 5.84
CA ARG A 517 -48.10 -21.36 4.78
C ARG A 517 -47.71 -21.98 3.45
N HIS A 518 -46.42 -22.02 3.12
CA HIS A 518 -45.94 -22.43 1.79
C HIS A 518 -45.21 -23.77 1.77
N ALA A 519 -44.90 -24.36 2.94
CA ALA A 519 -44.12 -25.61 3.06
C ALA A 519 -42.88 -25.62 2.14
N PRO A 520 -41.96 -24.63 2.30
CA PRO A 520 -40.89 -24.38 1.34
C PRO A 520 -39.95 -25.58 1.21
N THR A 521 -39.49 -25.82 -0.01
CA THR A 521 -38.48 -26.87 -0.28
C THR A 521 -37.09 -26.45 0.24
N PRO A 522 -36.19 -27.40 0.55
CA PRO A 522 -34.83 -27.09 1.01
C PRO A 522 -34.08 -26.13 0.07
N LYS A 523 -34.24 -26.27 -1.26
CA LYS A 523 -33.64 -25.36 -2.25
C LYS A 523 -34.13 -23.91 -2.12
N GLN A 524 -35.40 -23.70 -1.80
CA GLN A 524 -35.95 -22.35 -1.58
C GLN A 524 -35.44 -21.72 -0.29
N VAL A 525 -35.31 -22.52 0.79
CA VAL A 525 -34.70 -22.07 2.05
C VAL A 525 -33.23 -21.69 1.83
N GLU A 526 -32.48 -22.53 1.12
CA GLU A 526 -31.08 -22.31 0.73
C GLU A 526 -30.88 -21.01 -0.07
N ALA A 527 -31.76 -20.73 -1.05
CA ALA A 527 -31.76 -19.49 -1.82
C ALA A 527 -32.00 -18.22 -0.98
N ASN A 528 -32.68 -18.34 0.17
CA ASN A 528 -33.06 -17.24 1.06
C ASN A 528 -32.11 -17.06 2.26
N ILE A 529 -31.08 -17.89 2.42
CA ILE A 529 -30.03 -17.70 3.45
C ILE A 529 -29.41 -16.27 3.40
N PRO A 530 -29.12 -15.66 2.23
CA PRO A 530 -28.53 -14.32 2.15
C PRO A 530 -29.39 -13.20 2.76
N LEU A 531 -30.71 -13.38 2.88
CA LEU A 531 -31.60 -12.42 3.54
C LEU A 531 -31.23 -12.22 5.02
N ASN A 532 -30.86 -13.30 5.72
CA ASN A 532 -30.40 -13.22 7.09
C ASN A 532 -29.09 -12.43 7.19
N LEU A 533 -28.16 -12.63 6.25
CA LEU A 533 -26.91 -11.87 6.17
C LEU A 533 -27.17 -10.38 5.88
N PHE A 534 -28.13 -10.06 5.01
CA PHE A 534 -28.54 -8.68 4.75
C PHE A 534 -29.14 -8.01 6.00
N LEU A 535 -30.06 -8.68 6.70
CA LEU A 535 -30.67 -8.16 7.92
C LEU A 535 -29.67 -8.04 9.08
N PHE A 536 -28.74 -8.99 9.23
CA PHE A 536 -27.68 -8.90 10.22
C PHE A 536 -26.68 -7.78 9.89
N SER A 537 -26.29 -7.60 8.63
CA SER A 537 -25.39 -6.50 8.24
C SER A 537 -26.06 -5.12 8.38
N LEU A 538 -27.39 -5.02 8.18
CA LEU A 538 -28.17 -3.84 8.54
C LEU A 538 -28.24 -3.62 10.08
N GLN A 539 -28.43 -4.67 10.87
CA GLN A 539 -28.33 -4.58 12.35
C GLN A 539 -26.93 -4.10 12.77
N SER A 540 -25.85 -4.61 12.15
CA SER A 540 -24.49 -4.17 12.45
C SER A 540 -24.23 -2.70 12.05
N TYR A 541 -24.80 -2.26 10.92
CA TYR A 541 -24.84 -0.84 10.53
C TYR A 541 -25.51 0.02 11.61
N CYS A 542 -26.69 -0.38 12.11
CA CYS A 542 -27.38 0.32 13.18
C CYS A 542 -26.64 0.28 14.54
N SER A 543 -26.18 -0.89 14.99
CA SER A 543 -25.43 -1.07 16.25
C SER A 543 -24.18 -0.19 16.29
N THR A 544 -23.41 -0.11 15.20
CA THR A 544 -22.20 0.73 15.16
C THR A 544 -22.50 2.24 15.17
N LEU A 545 -23.70 2.69 14.77
CA LEU A 545 -24.16 4.06 14.99
C LEU A 545 -24.59 4.30 16.45
N LEU A 546 -25.24 3.31 17.08
CA LEU A 546 -25.71 3.39 18.48
C LEU A 546 -24.53 3.37 19.47
N GLU A 547 -23.55 2.49 19.26
CA GLU A 547 -22.32 2.40 20.05
C GLU A 547 -21.45 3.67 19.98
N PHE A 548 -21.67 4.52 18.97
CA PHE A 548 -20.87 5.73 18.78
C PHE A 548 -21.00 6.70 19.97
N GLN A 549 -22.22 6.94 20.48
CA GLN A 549 -22.46 7.85 21.60
C GLN A 549 -21.71 7.43 22.89
N PRO A 550 -21.86 6.20 23.43
CA PRO A 550 -21.11 5.79 24.61
C PRO A 550 -19.59 5.72 24.36
N SER A 551 -19.16 5.26 23.18
CA SER A 551 -17.73 5.19 22.80
C SER A 551 -17.08 6.58 22.68
N PHE A 552 -17.86 7.60 22.28
CA PHE A 552 -17.43 8.99 22.21
C PHE A 552 -17.39 9.65 23.59
N ASN A 553 -18.48 9.52 24.37
CA ASN A 553 -18.60 10.15 25.69
C ASN A 553 -17.62 9.56 26.71
N GLY A 554 -17.26 8.28 26.59
CA GLY A 554 -16.22 7.65 27.40
C GLY A 554 -14.78 8.12 27.11
N LYS A 555 -14.53 8.84 26.00
CA LYS A 555 -13.18 9.30 25.62
C LYS A 555 -12.81 10.62 26.30
N THR A 556 -11.57 10.73 26.77
CA THR A 556 -11.09 11.96 27.41
C THR A 556 -10.79 13.06 26.39
N HIS A 557 -11.73 14.00 26.20
CA HIS A 557 -11.56 15.13 25.26
C HIS A 557 -10.56 16.21 25.72
N ARG A 558 -10.11 16.19 26.99
CA ARG A 558 -9.18 17.21 27.55
C ARG A 558 -7.74 17.06 27.01
N THR A 559 -7.23 18.10 26.34
CA THR A 559 -5.91 18.11 25.67
C THR A 559 -4.73 17.79 26.61
N GLY A 560 -4.64 18.43 27.78
CA GLY A 560 -3.48 18.24 28.68
C GLY A 560 -3.25 16.80 29.13
N LYS A 561 -4.32 16.09 29.52
CA LYS A 561 -4.23 14.65 29.88
C LYS A 561 -3.80 13.78 28.68
N ARG A 562 -4.23 14.13 27.47
CA ARG A 562 -3.81 13.44 26.24
C ARG A 562 -2.33 13.67 25.91
N VAL A 563 -1.81 14.88 26.11
CA VAL A 563 -0.37 15.18 25.90
C VAL A 563 0.50 14.39 26.89
N ILE A 564 0.14 14.33 28.16
CA ILE A 564 0.87 13.53 29.16
C ILE A 564 0.81 12.03 28.81
N LYS A 565 -0.37 11.50 28.44
CA LYS A 565 -0.53 10.10 28.01
C LYS A 565 0.29 9.81 26.74
N PHE A 566 0.32 10.73 25.78
CA PHE A 566 1.14 10.63 24.57
C PHE A 566 2.62 10.60 24.92
N LEU A 567 3.13 11.57 25.69
CA LEU A 567 4.54 11.61 26.10
C LEU A 567 4.96 10.34 26.86
N SER A 568 4.13 9.87 27.79
CA SER A 568 4.36 8.60 28.50
C SER A 568 4.39 7.40 27.55
N ALA A 569 3.48 7.33 26.58
CA ALA A 569 3.47 6.27 25.57
C ALA A 569 4.72 6.34 24.67
N THR A 570 5.08 7.53 24.18
CA THR A 570 6.29 7.74 23.35
C THR A 570 7.55 7.34 24.10
N ILE A 571 7.73 7.75 25.36
CA ILE A 571 8.87 7.32 26.19
C ILE A 571 8.87 5.79 26.34
N LYS A 572 7.71 5.16 26.60
CA LYS A 572 7.61 3.69 26.66
C LYS A 572 8.01 3.01 25.34
N THR A 573 7.74 3.60 24.16
CA THR A 573 8.16 2.99 22.88
C THR A 573 9.67 2.86 22.70
N PHE A 574 10.50 3.65 23.40
CA PHE A 574 11.95 3.48 23.37
C PHE A 574 12.42 2.24 24.15
N PHE A 575 11.66 1.78 25.15
CA PHE A 575 11.97 0.61 25.97
C PHE A 575 11.16 -0.64 25.57
N ASP A 576 10.26 -0.53 24.61
CA ASP A 576 9.39 -1.60 24.14
C ASP A 576 10.14 -2.56 23.20
N LYS A 577 10.41 -3.78 23.67
CA LYS A 577 11.09 -4.84 22.91
C LYS A 577 10.41 -5.12 21.55
N SER A 578 9.10 -4.94 21.42
CA SER A 578 8.37 -5.17 20.16
C SER A 578 8.76 -4.18 19.05
N LYS A 579 9.37 -3.04 19.39
CA LYS A 579 9.81 -2.03 18.42
C LYS A 579 11.16 -2.32 17.77
N TYR A 580 11.88 -3.33 18.27
CA TYR A 580 13.20 -3.76 17.79
C TYR A 580 13.19 -5.19 17.20
N PRO A 581 12.42 -5.47 16.13
CA PRO A 581 12.47 -6.76 15.42
C PRO A 581 13.81 -6.95 14.70
N ARG A 582 14.15 -8.20 14.39
CA ARG A 582 15.42 -8.59 13.71
C ARG A 582 15.61 -7.85 12.39
N ASP A 583 14.57 -7.76 11.57
CA ASP A 583 14.58 -7.12 10.24
C ASP A 583 15.04 -5.65 10.29
N LYS A 584 14.74 -4.91 11.38
CA LYS A 584 15.25 -3.55 11.57
C LYS A 584 16.72 -3.51 11.98
N LEU A 585 17.19 -4.50 12.75
CA LEU A 585 18.60 -4.61 13.13
C LEU A 585 19.45 -4.99 11.91
N GLU A 586 18.94 -5.87 11.04
CA GLU A 586 19.55 -6.19 9.76
C GLU A 586 19.62 -4.97 8.83
N MET A 587 18.52 -4.23 8.69
CA MET A 587 18.51 -2.95 7.95
C MET A 587 19.53 -1.95 8.54
N ALA A 588 19.60 -1.83 9.87
CA ALA A 588 20.58 -0.96 10.53
C ALA A 588 22.02 -1.39 10.21
N ALA A 589 22.32 -2.70 10.27
CA ALA A 589 23.63 -3.25 9.93
C ALA A 589 24.02 -2.98 8.45
N LYS A 590 23.06 -3.13 7.51
CA LYS A 590 23.26 -2.79 6.09
C LYS A 590 23.71 -1.34 5.91
N VAL A 591 22.93 -0.39 6.45
CA VAL A 591 23.23 1.05 6.32
C VAL A 591 24.53 1.41 7.05
N TRP A 592 24.78 0.81 8.21
CA TRP A 592 26.02 1.02 8.98
C TRP A 592 27.26 0.59 8.19
N GLY A 593 27.24 -0.58 7.54
CA GLY A 593 28.33 -1.04 6.67
C GLY A 593 28.57 -0.14 5.46
N ALA A 594 27.50 0.34 4.82
CA ALA A 594 27.60 1.29 3.70
C ALA A 594 28.20 2.64 4.13
N ILE A 595 27.81 3.17 5.29
CA ILE A 595 28.38 4.40 5.85
C ILE A 595 29.86 4.21 6.21
N LEU A 596 30.23 3.07 6.79
CA LEU A 596 31.64 2.76 7.10
C LEU A 596 32.52 2.81 5.84
N ALA A 597 32.10 2.11 4.78
CA ALA A 597 32.81 2.13 3.50
C ALA A 597 32.87 3.56 2.91
N ALA A 598 31.75 4.29 2.95
CA ALA A 598 31.70 5.67 2.45
C ALA A 598 32.65 6.62 3.21
N CYS A 599 32.83 6.46 4.53
CA CYS A 599 33.82 7.22 5.31
C CYS A 599 35.26 6.99 4.81
N PHE A 600 35.64 5.75 4.48
CA PHE A 600 36.96 5.47 3.91
C PHE A 600 37.16 6.13 2.54
N PHE A 601 36.19 6.03 1.62
CA PHE A 601 36.27 6.71 0.32
C PHE A 601 36.28 8.25 0.47
N SER A 602 35.47 8.81 1.37
CA SER A 602 35.48 10.24 1.68
C SER A 602 36.87 10.74 2.10
N VAL A 603 37.61 9.99 2.92
CA VAL A 603 38.94 10.40 3.39
C VAL A 603 40.05 10.11 2.36
N TYR A 604 40.13 8.89 1.82
CA TYR A 604 41.27 8.45 1.01
C TYR A 604 41.12 8.69 -0.50
N THR A 605 39.92 9.01 -0.99
CA THR A 605 39.68 9.30 -2.42
C THR A 605 39.27 10.76 -2.65
N PHE A 606 38.55 11.37 -1.70
CA PHE A 606 37.89 12.67 -1.88
C PHE A 606 38.29 13.76 -0.87
N GLY A 607 39.40 13.61 -0.14
CA GLY A 607 39.93 14.72 0.68
C GLY A 607 39.01 15.18 1.82
N TYR A 608 38.44 14.21 2.55
CA TYR A 608 37.46 14.40 3.63
C TYR A 608 36.10 14.95 3.17
N ALA A 609 35.79 14.96 1.86
CA ALA A 609 34.47 15.36 1.38
C ALA A 609 33.37 14.40 1.87
N SER A 610 32.48 14.90 2.74
CA SER A 610 31.39 14.11 3.31
C SER A 610 30.26 13.79 2.33
N THR A 611 30.29 14.32 1.10
CA THR A 611 29.29 14.13 0.05
C THR A 611 28.89 12.66 -0.15
N THR A 612 29.86 11.75 -0.24
CA THR A 612 29.62 10.30 -0.44
C THR A 612 28.89 9.68 0.75
N ALA A 613 29.34 9.96 1.98
CA ALA A 613 28.70 9.45 3.20
C ALA A 613 27.33 10.08 3.45
N ASN A 614 27.17 11.37 3.14
CA ASN A 614 25.89 12.08 3.19
C ASN A 614 24.91 11.54 2.15
N ALA A 615 25.38 11.20 0.94
CA ALA A 615 24.55 10.55 -0.07
C ALA A 615 23.95 9.27 0.51
N VAL A 616 24.76 8.35 1.05
CA VAL A 616 24.27 7.13 1.72
C VAL A 616 23.24 7.46 2.82
N ALA A 617 23.54 8.43 3.70
CA ALA A 617 22.69 8.80 4.83
C ALA A 617 21.34 9.45 4.44
N TYR A 618 21.29 10.24 3.36
CA TYR A 618 20.03 10.84 2.87
C TYR A 618 19.25 9.90 1.94
N VAL A 619 19.96 9.00 1.24
CA VAL A 619 19.40 8.01 0.32
C VAL A 619 18.73 6.85 1.07
N MET A 620 19.22 6.44 2.25
CA MET A 620 18.67 5.32 3.03
C MET A 620 17.14 5.38 3.19
N GLY A 621 16.47 4.24 3.22
CA GLY A 621 15.01 4.15 3.30
C GLY A 621 14.56 2.97 4.14
N ASN A 622 13.45 3.12 4.84
CA ASN A 622 12.89 2.09 5.72
C ASN A 622 11.96 1.13 4.93
N HIS A 623 12.45 0.54 3.85
CA HIS A 623 11.69 -0.43 3.05
C HIS A 623 12.07 -1.86 3.46
N ILE A 624 11.07 -2.73 3.56
CA ILE A 624 11.26 -4.16 3.83
C ILE A 624 11.59 -4.80 2.49
N GLY A 625 12.74 -5.46 2.39
CA GLY A 625 13.32 -5.90 1.11
C GLY A 625 14.09 -4.80 0.38
N GLY A 626 14.99 -5.22 -0.52
CA GLY A 626 15.75 -4.31 -1.36
C GLY A 626 14.88 -3.69 -2.45
N SER A 627 14.24 -2.56 -2.16
CA SER A 627 13.38 -1.88 -3.14
C SER A 627 14.21 -1.32 -4.30
N PHE A 628 14.27 -2.09 -5.39
CA PHE A 628 14.83 -1.62 -6.66
C PHE A 628 14.12 -0.34 -7.13
N SER A 629 12.80 -0.25 -6.92
CA SER A 629 11.99 0.88 -7.36
C SER A 629 12.43 2.20 -6.69
N VAL A 630 12.68 2.19 -5.39
CA VAL A 630 13.22 3.35 -4.65
C VAL A 630 14.66 3.62 -5.05
N THR A 631 15.48 2.58 -5.24
CA THR A 631 16.87 2.67 -5.75
C THR A 631 16.97 3.30 -7.14
N ALA A 632 16.12 2.91 -8.09
CA ALA A 632 16.02 3.53 -9.40
C ALA A 632 15.62 5.01 -9.31
N ASN A 633 14.69 5.36 -8.42
CA ASN A 633 14.34 6.77 -8.15
C ASN A 633 15.49 7.58 -7.56
N ARG A 634 16.31 6.99 -6.66
CA ARG A 634 17.51 7.64 -6.10
C ARG A 634 18.53 7.93 -7.20
N VAL A 635 18.84 6.92 -8.02
CA VAL A 635 19.76 7.03 -9.17
C VAL A 635 19.26 8.07 -10.17
N GLY A 636 18.02 7.93 -10.66
CA GLY A 636 17.42 8.84 -11.64
C GLY A 636 17.32 10.28 -11.12
N GLY A 637 16.93 10.46 -9.85
CA GLY A 637 16.88 11.77 -9.19
C GLY A 637 18.25 12.45 -9.09
N VAL A 638 19.29 11.73 -8.65
CA VAL A 638 20.66 12.29 -8.59
C VAL A 638 21.21 12.56 -9.98
N ILE A 639 21.02 11.66 -10.95
CA ILE A 639 21.48 11.84 -12.33
C ILE A 639 20.84 13.10 -12.94
N ALA A 640 19.51 13.21 -12.87
CA ALA A 640 18.78 14.37 -13.38
C ALA A 640 19.22 15.67 -12.68
N GLY A 641 19.27 15.66 -11.34
CA GLY A 641 19.65 16.82 -10.53
C GLY A 641 21.15 17.12 -10.48
N SER A 642 22.01 16.35 -11.12
CA SER A 642 23.46 16.63 -11.18
C SER A 642 23.97 16.88 -12.59
N ILE A 643 23.66 16.03 -13.57
CA ILE A 643 24.20 16.16 -14.93
C ILE A 643 23.71 17.44 -15.59
N ILE A 644 22.40 17.63 -15.70
CA ILE A 644 21.83 18.76 -16.43
C ILE A 644 22.18 20.09 -15.73
N PRO A 645 22.03 20.24 -14.40
CA PRO A 645 22.52 21.41 -13.69
C PRO A 645 24.03 21.67 -13.83
N SER A 646 24.88 20.64 -13.87
CA SER A 646 26.33 20.82 -14.08
C SER A 646 26.66 21.30 -15.49
N ILE A 647 25.96 20.79 -16.52
CA ILE A 647 26.10 21.27 -17.90
C ILE A 647 25.67 22.74 -17.99
N CYS A 648 24.52 23.10 -17.42
CA CYS A 648 24.05 24.48 -17.35
C CYS A 648 25.07 25.39 -16.62
N LEU A 649 25.60 24.95 -15.48
CA LEU A 649 26.60 25.68 -14.71
C LEU A 649 27.90 25.86 -15.51
N PHE A 650 28.36 24.84 -16.25
CA PHE A 650 29.52 24.94 -17.13
C PHE A 650 29.35 26.04 -18.20
N TYR A 651 28.18 26.11 -18.86
CA TYR A 651 27.89 27.19 -19.80
C TYR A 651 27.81 28.56 -19.12
N ILE A 652 27.20 28.67 -17.94
CA ILE A 652 27.18 29.92 -17.17
C ILE A 652 28.61 30.36 -16.83
N CYS A 653 29.44 29.50 -16.26
CA CYS A 653 30.80 29.86 -15.87
C CYS A 653 31.71 30.16 -17.06
N SER A 654 31.49 29.51 -18.21
CA SER A 654 32.28 29.74 -19.43
C SER A 654 31.93 31.06 -20.13
N TYR A 655 30.64 31.44 -20.17
CA TYR A 655 30.17 32.57 -20.98
C TYR A 655 29.67 33.79 -20.19
N ALA A 656 29.22 33.62 -18.93
CA ALA A 656 28.69 34.72 -18.12
C ALA A 656 29.70 35.33 -17.12
N CYS A 657 30.90 34.75 -16.95
CA CYS A 657 31.90 35.23 -15.98
C CYS A 657 32.54 36.60 -16.29
N PHE A 658 32.01 37.36 -17.25
CA PHE A 658 32.30 38.79 -17.38
C PHE A 658 31.59 39.66 -16.31
N SER A 659 30.56 39.13 -15.63
CA SER A 659 29.85 39.85 -14.56
C SER A 659 29.24 38.90 -13.52
N SER A 660 29.62 39.09 -12.26
CA SER A 660 29.09 38.32 -11.11
C SER A 660 27.57 38.43 -10.96
N ILE A 661 26.96 39.55 -11.37
CA ILE A 661 25.50 39.74 -11.38
C ILE A 661 24.85 38.83 -12.43
N VAL A 662 25.43 38.73 -13.63
CA VAL A 662 24.88 37.89 -14.72
C VAL A 662 24.98 36.41 -14.35
N VAL A 663 26.12 35.98 -13.78
CA VAL A 663 26.29 34.62 -13.22
C VAL A 663 25.20 34.32 -12.19
N ALA A 664 24.96 35.22 -11.22
CA ALA A 664 23.95 35.02 -10.19
C ALA A 664 22.53 34.93 -10.76
N VAL A 665 22.13 35.86 -11.64
CA VAL A 665 20.80 35.87 -12.27
C VAL A 665 20.56 34.59 -13.08
N CYS A 666 21.49 34.19 -13.95
CA CYS A 666 21.36 32.96 -14.74
C CYS A 666 21.28 31.71 -13.84
N THR A 667 22.12 31.63 -12.81
CA THR A 667 22.14 30.49 -11.89
C THR A 667 20.82 30.36 -11.10
N TYR A 668 20.31 31.48 -10.56
CA TYR A 668 19.05 31.47 -9.81
C TYR A 668 17.82 31.25 -10.71
N SER A 669 17.83 31.73 -11.96
CA SER A 669 16.75 31.43 -12.92
C SER A 669 16.71 29.94 -13.28
N ILE A 670 17.86 29.30 -13.52
CA ILE A 670 17.89 27.85 -13.79
C ILE A 670 17.50 27.05 -12.55
N LEU A 671 17.98 27.44 -11.35
CA LEU A 671 17.59 26.83 -10.09
C LEU A 671 16.07 26.91 -9.87
N PHE A 672 15.46 28.07 -10.11
CA PHE A 672 14.01 28.27 -10.00
C PHE A 672 13.22 27.32 -10.92
N VAL A 673 13.57 27.26 -12.21
CA VAL A 673 12.89 26.41 -13.19
C VAL A 673 13.08 24.93 -12.84
N TRP A 674 14.31 24.52 -12.51
CA TRP A 674 14.64 23.13 -12.21
C TRP A 674 13.96 22.62 -10.93
N VAL A 675 13.98 23.42 -9.86
CA VAL A 675 13.30 23.11 -8.60
C VAL A 675 11.79 23.09 -8.80
N THR A 676 11.22 24.01 -9.60
CA THR A 676 9.77 23.99 -9.91
C THR A 676 9.38 22.68 -10.58
N MET A 677 10.07 22.24 -11.63
CA MET A 677 9.73 20.98 -12.32
C MET A 677 9.96 19.75 -11.45
N SER A 678 11.08 19.71 -10.72
CA SER A 678 11.43 18.60 -9.81
C SER A 678 10.45 18.47 -8.64
N MET A 679 10.06 19.59 -8.04
CA MET A 679 9.05 19.63 -6.96
C MET A 679 7.63 19.38 -7.48
N TYR A 680 7.31 19.75 -8.71
CA TYR A 680 6.03 19.36 -9.32
C TYR A 680 5.91 17.84 -9.44
N ILE A 681 6.98 17.14 -9.84
CA ILE A 681 7.02 15.66 -9.85
C ILE A 681 6.84 15.09 -8.43
N LYS A 682 7.53 15.65 -7.41
CA LYS A 682 7.30 15.30 -6.00
C LYS A 682 5.82 15.42 -5.62
N TRP A 683 5.16 16.53 -5.99
CA TRP A 683 3.79 16.83 -5.56
C TRP A 683 2.69 16.09 -6.32
N LYS A 684 2.86 15.91 -7.65
CA LYS A 684 2.06 15.00 -8.51
C LYS A 684 1.92 13.62 -7.85
N GLY A 685 2.98 13.15 -7.20
CA GLY A 685 2.99 11.85 -6.54
C GLY A 685 3.15 10.70 -7.53
N GLY A 686 2.86 9.49 -7.07
CA GLY A 686 3.20 8.27 -7.80
C GLY A 686 4.68 7.90 -7.63
N PHE A 687 5.13 6.92 -8.42
CA PHE A 687 6.46 6.33 -8.35
C PHE A 687 7.60 7.37 -8.39
N GLU A 688 7.57 8.28 -9.36
CA GLU A 688 8.63 9.27 -9.64
C GLU A 688 8.79 10.34 -8.54
N SER A 689 7.88 10.40 -7.57
CA SER A 689 7.82 11.47 -6.55
C SER A 689 9.13 11.61 -5.76
N TYR A 690 9.78 10.48 -5.45
CA TYR A 690 11.05 10.51 -4.72
C TYR A 690 12.22 10.97 -5.60
N ALA A 691 12.24 10.58 -6.88
CA ALA A 691 13.23 11.10 -7.84
C ALA A 691 13.13 12.63 -8.00
N GLY A 692 11.91 13.17 -8.03
CA GLY A 692 11.66 14.62 -8.04
C GLY A 692 12.26 15.34 -6.82
N LEU A 693 12.08 14.80 -5.61
CA LEU A 693 12.68 15.36 -4.40
C LEU A 693 14.21 15.32 -4.44
N ILE A 694 14.79 14.19 -4.82
CA ILE A 694 16.25 14.00 -4.88
C ILE A 694 16.88 14.85 -6.00
N SER A 695 16.18 15.07 -7.11
CA SER A 695 16.58 16.00 -8.18
C SER A 695 16.63 17.44 -7.70
N ALA A 696 15.58 17.91 -7.00
CA ALA A 696 15.54 19.27 -6.45
C ALA A 696 16.68 19.50 -5.44
N PHE A 697 16.92 18.53 -4.55
CA PHE A 697 18.03 18.55 -3.60
C PHE A 697 19.40 18.59 -4.30
N SER A 698 19.66 17.68 -5.25
CA SER A 698 20.96 17.56 -5.92
C SER A 698 21.27 18.81 -6.75
N ALA A 699 20.27 19.36 -7.46
CA ALA A 699 20.42 20.56 -8.26
C ALA A 699 20.72 21.80 -7.38
N THR A 700 20.13 21.85 -6.20
CA THR A 700 20.42 22.88 -5.19
C THR A 700 21.87 22.82 -4.72
N GLN A 701 22.43 21.62 -4.51
CA GLN A 701 23.84 21.46 -4.14
C GLN A 701 24.81 21.78 -5.29
N VAL A 702 24.46 21.45 -6.53
CA VAL A 702 25.30 21.72 -7.70
C VAL A 702 25.30 23.20 -8.09
N LEU A 703 24.13 23.80 -8.30
CA LEU A 703 24.04 25.18 -8.80
C LEU A 703 24.53 26.22 -7.79
N LEU A 704 24.30 25.98 -6.50
CA LEU A 704 24.69 26.93 -5.44
C LEU A 704 26.17 26.87 -5.06
N ARG A 705 26.94 25.91 -5.58
CA ARG A 705 28.40 25.97 -5.53
C ARG A 705 28.94 27.11 -6.40
N GLY A 706 28.24 27.45 -7.48
CA GLY A 706 28.60 28.55 -8.38
C GLY A 706 29.90 28.30 -9.17
N CYS A 707 30.50 29.39 -9.65
CA CYS A 707 31.73 29.34 -10.43
C CYS A 707 32.96 29.54 -9.52
N ASP A 708 33.57 28.44 -9.09
CA ASP A 708 34.86 28.44 -8.40
C ASP A 708 35.97 28.93 -9.37
N GLY A 709 36.60 30.07 -9.09
CA GLY A 709 37.84 30.49 -9.78
C GLY A 709 37.68 31.20 -11.13
N CYS A 710 36.65 32.03 -11.34
CA CYS A 710 36.55 32.89 -12.53
C CYS A 710 37.54 34.08 -12.51
N GLU A 711 38.83 33.77 -12.65
CA GLU A 711 39.82 34.69 -13.23
C GLU A 711 40.05 34.33 -14.71
N ARG A 712 40.62 35.27 -15.48
CA ARG A 712 40.74 35.17 -16.94
C ARG A 712 41.66 34.02 -17.37
N GLY A 713 41.08 32.86 -17.65
CA GLY A 713 41.73 31.84 -18.48
C GLY A 713 41.94 30.43 -17.92
N ALA A 714 41.04 29.88 -17.10
CA ALA A 714 40.71 28.44 -17.10
C ALA A 714 39.58 28.11 -16.11
N VAL A 715 38.36 27.87 -16.61
CA VAL A 715 37.30 27.24 -15.80
C VAL A 715 37.63 25.75 -15.71
N ALA A 716 38.20 25.29 -14.60
CA ALA A 716 38.55 23.88 -14.40
C ALA A 716 37.27 23.03 -14.23
N PRO A 717 36.90 22.13 -15.17
CA PRO A 717 35.62 21.39 -15.10
C PRO A 717 35.59 20.30 -14.00
N ILE A 718 36.71 20.13 -13.29
CA ILE A 718 37.02 18.99 -12.43
C ILE A 718 36.16 19.00 -11.14
N SER A 719 35.85 20.17 -10.57
CA SER A 719 35.10 20.27 -9.30
C SER A 719 33.66 19.77 -9.42
N SER A 720 32.98 20.08 -10.53
CA SER A 720 31.62 19.61 -10.81
C SER A 720 31.58 18.10 -11.09
N TYR A 721 32.56 17.59 -11.85
CA TYR A 721 32.71 16.16 -12.10
C TYR A 721 33.02 15.37 -10.81
N SER A 722 33.86 15.91 -9.93
CA SER A 722 34.20 15.30 -8.64
C SER A 722 32.96 15.17 -7.73
N ASN A 723 32.12 16.19 -7.67
CA ASN A 723 30.85 16.13 -6.91
C ASN A 723 29.89 15.06 -7.45
N LEU A 724 29.77 14.96 -8.79
CA LEU A 724 28.92 13.95 -9.42
C LEU A 724 29.43 12.54 -9.09
N ALA A 725 30.74 12.31 -9.19
CA ALA A 725 31.36 11.03 -8.85
C ALA A 725 31.17 10.64 -7.37
N GLN A 726 31.30 11.59 -6.44
CA GLN A 726 31.05 11.38 -5.00
C GLN A 726 29.60 10.96 -4.73
N MET A 727 28.63 11.66 -5.32
CA MET A 727 27.21 11.35 -5.19
C MET A 727 26.86 9.98 -5.80
N SER A 728 27.36 9.68 -7.00
CA SER A 728 27.12 8.39 -7.66
C SER A 728 27.77 7.23 -6.91
N LEU A 729 29.01 7.41 -6.40
CA LEU A 729 29.67 6.36 -5.61
C LEU A 729 28.90 6.04 -4.33
N GLY A 730 28.36 7.05 -3.64
CA GLY A 730 27.54 6.83 -2.45
C GLY A 730 26.32 5.95 -2.73
N ILE A 731 25.67 6.15 -3.88
CA ILE A 731 24.54 5.29 -4.30
C ILE A 731 25.02 3.88 -4.67
N VAL A 732 26.09 3.76 -5.47
CA VAL A 732 26.63 2.44 -5.88
C VAL A 732 27.08 1.63 -4.66
N LEU A 733 27.76 2.24 -3.70
CA LEU A 733 28.15 1.61 -2.43
C LEU A 733 26.93 1.12 -1.65
N PHE A 734 25.89 1.94 -1.55
CA PHE A 734 24.65 1.53 -0.89
C PHE A 734 24.01 0.31 -1.57
N ILE A 735 23.91 0.31 -2.92
CA ILE A 735 23.37 -0.81 -3.70
C ILE A 735 24.19 -2.08 -3.52
N VAL A 736 25.53 -2.00 -3.63
CA VAL A 736 26.41 -3.16 -3.48
C VAL A 736 26.29 -3.77 -2.08
N VAL A 737 26.23 -2.94 -1.02
CA VAL A 737 26.05 -3.41 0.36
C VAL A 737 24.65 -3.98 0.61
N GLU A 738 23.61 -3.37 0.03
CA GLU A 738 22.23 -3.85 0.09
C GLU A 738 22.07 -5.25 -0.54
N MET A 739 22.70 -5.47 -1.70
CA MET A 739 22.76 -6.76 -2.41
C MET A 739 23.61 -7.80 -1.69
N ALA A 740 24.71 -7.40 -1.04
CA ALA A 740 25.65 -8.33 -0.42
C ALA A 740 25.18 -8.89 0.94
N ILE A 741 24.44 -8.11 1.74
CA ILE A 741 24.17 -8.45 3.15
C ILE A 741 22.86 -9.23 3.36
N CYS A 742 21.82 -9.02 2.54
CA CYS A 742 20.62 -9.90 2.50
C CYS A 742 19.77 -9.58 1.26
N PRO A 743 19.85 -10.40 0.18
CA PRO A 743 19.18 -10.14 -1.10
C PRO A 743 17.76 -10.73 -1.15
N GLN A 744 16.88 -10.30 -0.26
CA GLN A 744 15.45 -10.66 -0.33
C GLN A 744 14.73 -9.80 -1.37
N SER A 745 14.18 -10.46 -2.39
CA SER A 745 13.34 -9.87 -3.44
C SER A 745 12.00 -9.39 -2.88
N ALA A 746 11.43 -8.35 -3.49
CA ALA A 746 10.09 -7.88 -3.15
C ALA A 746 9.04 -8.95 -3.50
N MET A 747 9.28 -9.73 -4.56
CA MET A 747 8.44 -10.88 -4.92
C MET A 747 8.42 -11.98 -3.84
N ALA A 748 9.56 -12.36 -3.26
CA ALA A 748 9.60 -13.37 -2.19
C ALA A 748 8.90 -12.87 -0.92
N LEU A 749 9.12 -11.60 -0.55
CA LEU A 749 8.45 -10.97 0.58
C LEU A 749 6.93 -10.86 0.37
N LEU A 750 6.47 -10.56 -0.84
CA LEU A 750 5.05 -10.56 -1.20
C LEU A 750 4.41 -11.94 -0.98
N ARG A 751 5.08 -13.00 -1.45
CA ARG A 751 4.64 -14.39 -1.30
C ARG A 751 4.60 -14.83 0.17
N ALA A 752 5.67 -14.57 0.93
CA ALA A 752 5.72 -14.83 2.37
C ALA A 752 4.65 -14.04 3.17
N ASN A 753 4.32 -12.81 2.74
CA ASN A 753 3.22 -12.05 3.34
C ASN A 753 1.86 -12.73 3.10
N ILE A 754 1.62 -13.23 1.88
CA ILE A 754 0.38 -13.98 1.54
C ILE A 754 0.28 -15.26 2.38
N GLN A 755 1.34 -16.08 2.47
CA GLN A 755 1.36 -17.28 3.32
C GLN A 755 0.99 -16.96 4.78
N LYS A 756 1.56 -15.87 5.33
CA LYS A 756 1.28 -15.41 6.69
C LYS A 756 -0.15 -14.92 6.87
N GLN A 757 -0.75 -14.32 5.84
CA GLN A 757 -2.18 -13.96 5.87
C GLN A 757 -3.08 -15.21 5.82
N LEU A 758 -2.78 -16.19 4.95
CA LEU A 758 -3.56 -17.43 4.83
C LEU A 758 -3.63 -18.17 6.17
N LYS A 759 -2.51 -18.37 6.86
CA LYS A 759 -2.47 -18.98 8.21
C LYS A 759 -3.29 -18.19 9.25
N LEU A 760 -3.31 -16.86 9.19
CA LEU A 760 -4.15 -16.04 10.08
C LEU A 760 -5.64 -16.10 9.71
N TYR A 761 -5.99 -16.21 8.42
CA TYR A 761 -7.38 -16.44 8.01
C TYR A 761 -7.87 -17.83 8.44
N GLN A 762 -7.04 -18.86 8.31
CA GLN A 762 -7.29 -20.23 8.77
C GLN A 762 -7.48 -20.28 10.30
N GLN A 763 -6.60 -19.63 11.08
CA GLN A 763 -6.76 -19.49 12.54
C GLN A 763 -8.09 -18.78 12.91
N CYS A 764 -8.46 -17.72 12.20
CA CYS A 764 -9.72 -17.03 12.43
C CYS A 764 -10.94 -17.82 11.94
N PHE A 765 -10.83 -18.65 10.90
CA PHE A 765 -11.90 -19.51 10.43
C PHE A 765 -12.26 -20.52 11.52
N LYS A 766 -11.27 -21.26 12.01
CA LYS A 766 -11.41 -22.21 13.12
C LYS A 766 -12.13 -21.60 14.32
N ALA A 767 -11.59 -20.51 14.85
CA ALA A 767 -12.12 -19.93 16.09
C ALA A 767 -13.45 -19.15 15.94
N LEU A 768 -13.84 -18.74 14.73
CA LEU A 768 -15.12 -18.04 14.50
C LEU A 768 -16.21 -18.95 13.93
N VAL A 769 -15.86 -20.12 13.39
CA VAL A 769 -16.78 -21.08 12.78
C VAL A 769 -16.82 -22.36 13.61
N GLU A 770 -15.74 -23.13 13.69
CA GLU A 770 -15.71 -24.42 14.39
C GLU A 770 -16.01 -24.28 15.88
N ASP A 771 -15.24 -23.47 16.62
CA ASP A 771 -15.41 -23.30 18.07
C ASP A 771 -16.83 -22.79 18.41
N THR A 772 -17.42 -21.97 17.51
CA THR A 772 -18.78 -21.44 17.66
C THR A 772 -19.86 -22.49 17.35
N LEU A 773 -19.66 -23.36 16.35
CA LEU A 773 -20.55 -24.48 16.03
C LEU A 773 -20.48 -25.58 17.11
N ALA A 774 -19.28 -25.85 17.64
CA ALA A 774 -19.02 -26.83 18.70
C ALA A 774 -19.54 -26.38 20.08
N ARG A 775 -19.74 -25.08 20.29
CA ARG A 775 -20.13 -24.45 21.56
C ARG A 775 -19.12 -24.65 22.70
N ASP A 776 -17.85 -24.84 22.37
CA ASP A 776 -16.78 -24.94 23.38
C ASP A 776 -16.59 -23.60 24.10
N GLN A 777 -16.49 -23.64 25.44
CA GLN A 777 -16.61 -22.45 26.28
C GLN A 777 -15.28 -21.68 26.49
N ASP A 778 -15.38 -20.37 26.32
CA ASP A 778 -14.73 -19.33 27.15
C ASP A 778 -13.22 -19.44 27.43
N ASN A 779 -12.39 -19.40 26.38
CA ASN A 779 -11.07 -18.77 26.49
C ASN A 779 -11.15 -17.28 26.11
N GLN A 780 -11.36 -16.41 27.11
CA GLN A 780 -11.41 -14.96 26.91
C GLN A 780 -10.12 -14.42 26.26
N ASP A 781 -8.96 -15.02 26.58
CA ASP A 781 -7.67 -14.70 25.95
C ASP A 781 -7.65 -15.00 24.45
N ALA A 782 -8.29 -16.09 24.00
CA ALA A 782 -8.41 -16.42 22.58
C ALA A 782 -9.31 -15.40 21.86
N VAL A 783 -10.41 -14.96 22.48
CA VAL A 783 -11.29 -13.91 21.93
C VAL A 783 -10.56 -12.57 21.76
N ASP A 784 -9.74 -12.18 22.74
CA ASP A 784 -8.92 -10.96 22.64
C ASP A 784 -7.75 -11.12 21.66
N GLU A 785 -7.18 -12.33 21.49
CA GLU A 785 -6.21 -12.59 20.41
C GLU A 785 -6.85 -12.46 19.02
N ILE A 786 -7.97 -13.14 18.76
CA ILE A 786 -8.69 -13.10 17.47
C ILE A 786 -9.08 -11.66 17.12
N LYS A 787 -9.57 -10.90 18.09
CA LYS A 787 -9.86 -9.47 17.96
C LYS A 787 -8.64 -8.67 17.52
N ASP A 788 -7.45 -8.95 18.05
CA ASP A 788 -6.20 -8.31 17.63
C ASP A 788 -5.71 -8.81 16.26
N VAL A 789 -5.94 -10.09 15.91
CA VAL A 789 -5.69 -10.61 14.57
C VAL A 789 -6.55 -9.87 13.53
N VAL A 790 -7.87 -9.87 13.71
CA VAL A 790 -8.86 -9.32 12.77
C VAL A 790 -8.79 -7.79 12.68
N LYS A 791 -8.63 -7.07 13.80
CA LYS A 791 -8.66 -5.59 13.82
C LYS A 791 -7.29 -4.92 13.67
N LYS A 792 -6.16 -5.67 13.80
CA LYS A 792 -4.80 -5.10 13.69
C LYS A 792 -3.89 -5.88 12.75
N LYS A 793 -3.67 -7.18 12.99
CA LYS A 793 -2.64 -7.96 12.26
C LYS A 793 -3.00 -8.10 10.76
N LEU A 794 -4.19 -8.61 10.43
CA LEU A 794 -4.63 -8.83 9.05
C LEU A 794 -4.75 -7.52 8.23
N PRO A 795 -5.37 -6.43 8.73
CA PRO A 795 -5.37 -5.15 8.01
C PRO A 795 -3.96 -4.57 7.77
N ALA A 796 -3.03 -4.75 8.72
CA ALA A 796 -1.65 -4.30 8.54
C ALA A 796 -0.92 -5.10 7.45
N LEU A 797 -1.12 -6.42 7.40
CA LEU A 797 -0.54 -7.28 6.36
C LEU A 797 -1.11 -6.95 4.97
N LEU A 798 -2.40 -6.64 4.83
CA LEU A 798 -2.96 -6.19 3.54
C LEU A 798 -2.34 -4.88 3.04
N VAL A 799 -2.08 -3.92 3.94
CA VAL A 799 -1.40 -2.67 3.59
C VAL A 799 0.05 -2.92 3.17
N GLU A 800 0.73 -3.87 3.83
CA GLU A 800 2.07 -4.31 3.48
C GLU A 800 2.11 -5.04 2.13
N GLN A 801 1.18 -5.98 1.88
CA GLN A 801 1.01 -6.68 0.60
C GLN A 801 0.77 -5.70 -0.55
N ALA A 802 -0.09 -4.70 -0.36
CA ALA A 802 -0.37 -3.65 -1.36
C ALA A 802 0.83 -2.71 -1.62
N ALA A 803 1.81 -2.66 -0.71
CA ALA A 803 3.08 -1.99 -0.93
C ALA A 803 4.06 -2.92 -1.66
N LEU A 804 4.26 -4.14 -1.16
CA LEU A 804 5.15 -5.16 -1.74
C LEU A 804 4.79 -5.51 -3.18
N LEU A 805 3.51 -5.57 -3.53
CA LEU A 805 3.04 -5.78 -4.91
C LEU A 805 3.56 -4.72 -5.87
N LYS A 806 3.56 -3.44 -5.45
CA LYS A 806 4.06 -2.33 -6.26
C LYS A 806 5.58 -2.40 -6.41
N GLU A 807 6.29 -2.80 -5.35
CA GLU A 807 7.74 -2.97 -5.40
C GLU A 807 8.13 -4.14 -6.32
N ALA A 808 7.45 -5.28 -6.21
CA ALA A 808 7.67 -6.47 -7.05
C ALA A 808 7.41 -6.20 -8.54
N ALA A 809 6.40 -5.38 -8.87
CA ALA A 809 6.12 -4.98 -10.25
C ALA A 809 7.22 -4.12 -10.91
N PHE A 810 8.11 -3.52 -10.12
CA PHE A 810 9.28 -2.76 -10.62
C PHE A 810 10.60 -3.54 -10.47
N GLU A 811 10.58 -4.74 -9.89
CA GLU A 811 11.80 -5.52 -9.66
C GLU A 811 12.34 -6.09 -10.98
N PRO A 812 13.64 -5.91 -11.32
CA PRO A 812 14.21 -6.42 -12.56
C PRO A 812 14.41 -7.93 -12.44
N LEU A 813 13.52 -8.68 -13.10
CA LEU A 813 13.53 -10.14 -13.10
C LEU A 813 14.69 -10.74 -13.91
N LEU A 814 15.31 -9.94 -14.79
CA LEU A 814 16.46 -10.28 -15.64
C LEU A 814 16.19 -11.51 -16.52
N TRP A 815 16.59 -12.70 -16.07
CA TRP A 815 16.42 -13.99 -16.75
C TRP A 815 15.28 -14.85 -16.17
N LYS A 816 14.56 -14.35 -15.16
CA LYS A 816 13.42 -15.02 -14.53
C LYS A 816 12.10 -14.74 -15.31
N PRO A 817 11.06 -15.57 -15.14
CA PRO A 817 9.74 -15.32 -15.73
C PRO A 817 9.16 -13.95 -15.37
N PRO A 818 8.31 -13.35 -16.24
CA PRO A 818 7.69 -12.05 -15.98
C PRO A 818 6.71 -12.09 -14.80
N PHE A 819 6.74 -11.06 -13.95
CA PHE A 819 5.84 -10.95 -12.81
C PHE A 819 4.43 -10.58 -13.26
N SER A 820 3.46 -11.46 -13.02
CA SER A 820 2.05 -11.22 -13.34
C SER A 820 1.40 -10.30 -12.30
N THR A 821 1.52 -8.98 -12.51
CA THR A 821 0.91 -7.97 -11.63
C THR A 821 -0.60 -8.17 -11.49
N GLN A 822 -1.30 -8.54 -12.57
CA GLN A 822 -2.75 -8.75 -12.55
C GLN A 822 -3.16 -9.91 -11.63
N LYS A 823 -2.40 -11.02 -11.64
CA LYS A 823 -2.59 -12.17 -10.74
C LYS A 823 -2.47 -11.75 -9.28
N TYR A 824 -1.38 -11.06 -8.92
CA TYR A 824 -1.18 -10.61 -7.54
C TYR A 824 -2.13 -9.47 -7.11
N GLU A 825 -2.62 -8.64 -8.03
CA GLU A 825 -3.68 -7.65 -7.76
C GLU A 825 -5.00 -8.37 -7.42
N ALA A 826 -5.35 -9.42 -8.16
CA ALA A 826 -6.55 -10.21 -7.90
C ALA A 826 -6.44 -11.05 -6.61
N VAL A 827 -5.23 -11.55 -6.28
CA VAL A 827 -4.92 -12.15 -4.96
C VAL A 827 -5.13 -11.15 -3.83
N LEU A 828 -4.62 -9.92 -3.94
CA LEU A 828 -4.84 -8.85 -2.96
C LEU A 828 -6.33 -8.52 -2.78
N ASP A 829 -7.08 -8.46 -3.89
CA ASP A 829 -8.54 -8.27 -3.91
C ASP A 829 -9.27 -9.43 -3.20
N CYS A 830 -8.77 -10.67 -3.34
CA CYS A 830 -9.29 -11.85 -2.68
C CYS A 830 -9.00 -11.86 -1.17
N CYS A 831 -7.76 -11.59 -0.76
CA CYS A 831 -7.40 -11.44 0.67
C CYS A 831 -8.24 -10.33 1.33
N GLN A 832 -8.47 -9.21 0.64
CA GLN A 832 -9.36 -8.16 1.12
C GLN A 832 -10.82 -8.62 1.30
N ARG A 833 -11.33 -9.55 0.45
CA ARG A 833 -12.66 -10.16 0.61
C ARG A 833 -12.71 -11.14 1.78
N LEU A 834 -11.69 -11.98 1.94
CA LEU A 834 -11.55 -12.88 3.10
C LEU A 834 -11.60 -12.10 4.40
N LEU A 835 -10.84 -11.00 4.53
CA LEU A 835 -10.91 -10.12 5.71
C LEU A 835 -12.33 -9.57 5.98
N ASN A 836 -13.06 -9.16 4.94
CA ASN A 836 -14.43 -8.66 5.13
C ASN A 836 -15.34 -9.76 5.70
N ASN A 837 -15.24 -10.99 5.18
CA ASN A 837 -16.01 -12.13 5.68
C ASN A 837 -15.62 -12.43 7.14
N THR A 838 -14.32 -12.52 7.46
CA THR A 838 -13.83 -12.71 8.83
C THR A 838 -14.35 -11.65 9.79
N LEU A 839 -14.35 -10.38 9.37
CA LEU A 839 -14.85 -9.26 10.18
C LEU A 839 -16.35 -9.35 10.46
N VAL A 840 -17.15 -9.76 9.46
CA VAL A 840 -18.60 -9.96 9.62
C VAL A 840 -18.87 -11.12 10.58
N LEU A 841 -18.16 -12.24 10.45
CA LEU A 841 -18.26 -13.36 11.39
C LEU A 841 -17.86 -12.96 12.82
N TYR A 842 -16.76 -12.21 12.98
CA TYR A 842 -16.35 -11.68 14.29
C TYR A 842 -17.41 -10.74 14.90
N LYS A 843 -18.03 -9.87 14.11
CA LYS A 843 -19.14 -8.99 14.56
C LYS A 843 -20.37 -9.82 14.96
N LEU A 844 -20.64 -10.91 14.25
CA LEU A 844 -21.77 -11.82 14.50
C LEU A 844 -21.59 -12.63 15.80
N THR A 845 -20.44 -13.26 16.01
CA THR A 845 -20.16 -14.03 17.23
C THR A 845 -20.14 -13.12 18.46
N GLN A 846 -19.57 -11.91 18.34
CA GLN A 846 -19.62 -10.91 19.42
C GLN A 846 -21.06 -10.49 19.74
N TRP A 847 -21.88 -10.19 18.72
CA TRP A 847 -23.29 -9.80 18.89
C TRP A 847 -24.12 -10.90 19.56
N HIS A 848 -23.95 -12.15 19.12
CA HIS A 848 -24.66 -13.31 19.70
C HIS A 848 -24.24 -13.54 21.16
N LYS A 849 -22.93 -13.51 21.46
CA LYS A 849 -22.45 -13.66 22.85
C LYS A 849 -23.06 -12.61 23.78
N THR A 850 -23.03 -11.33 23.40
CA THR A 850 -23.65 -10.25 24.21
C THR A 850 -25.16 -10.43 24.38
N ARG A 851 -25.87 -10.94 23.36
CA ARG A 851 -27.32 -11.26 23.46
C ARG A 851 -27.59 -12.41 24.42
N MET A 852 -26.76 -13.44 24.42
CA MET A 852 -26.92 -14.59 25.31
C MET A 852 -26.58 -14.23 26.76
N GLU A 853 -25.50 -13.46 27.00
CA GLU A 853 -25.16 -12.91 28.32
C GLU A 853 -26.30 -12.05 28.92
N LEU A 854 -27.04 -11.31 28.10
CA LEU A 854 -28.22 -10.54 28.52
C LEU A 854 -29.45 -11.40 28.85
N LYS A 855 -29.55 -12.61 28.28
CA LYS A 855 -30.65 -13.55 28.52
C LYS A 855 -30.38 -14.50 29.69
N THR A 856 -29.12 -14.76 30.03
CA THR A 856 -28.78 -15.56 31.21
C THR A 856 -29.03 -14.72 32.48
N PRO A 857 -30.00 -15.08 33.33
CA PRO A 857 -30.20 -14.34 34.57
C PRO A 857 -28.94 -14.49 35.44
N LYS A 858 -28.40 -13.36 35.91
CA LYS A 858 -27.34 -13.37 36.93
C LYS A 858 -27.91 -13.96 38.21
N THR A 859 -27.65 -15.25 38.45
CA THR A 859 -27.92 -15.86 39.74
C THR A 859 -27.08 -15.15 40.78
N ASP A 860 -27.71 -14.56 41.79
CA ASP A 860 -27.02 -13.74 42.79
C ASP A 860 -25.95 -14.56 43.53
N GLU A 861 -24.68 -14.18 43.38
CA GLU A 861 -23.63 -14.59 44.31
C GLU A 861 -23.90 -13.93 45.68
N LYS A 862 -24.64 -14.62 46.55
CA LYS A 862 -24.61 -14.41 48.00
C LYS A 862 -25.22 -15.59 48.75
N VAL A 863 -24.54 -15.94 49.85
CA VAL A 863 -24.76 -17.15 50.67
C VAL A 863 -24.29 -18.40 49.90
N GLU A 864 -23.31 -19.19 50.36
CA GLU A 864 -22.99 -19.50 51.75
C GLU A 864 -21.46 -19.66 51.99
N LYS A 865 -20.96 -19.07 53.09
CA LYS A 865 -19.59 -19.27 53.58
C LYS A 865 -19.60 -19.69 55.05
N SER A 866 -20.06 -20.92 55.28
CA SER A 866 -19.91 -21.72 56.50
C SER A 866 -20.33 -23.14 56.11
N GLY A 867 -19.58 -24.22 56.24
CA GLY A 867 -18.42 -24.52 57.06
C GLY A 867 -18.67 -25.88 57.72
N LYS A 868 -17.88 -26.92 57.37
CA LYS A 868 -17.68 -28.21 58.08
C LYS A 868 -18.94 -28.95 58.62
N ASP A 869 -19.26 -30.19 58.25
CA ASP A 869 -18.46 -31.41 58.40
C ASP A 869 -19.29 -32.66 57.93
N VAL A 870 -18.60 -33.72 57.49
CA VAL A 870 -18.92 -35.17 57.63
C VAL A 870 -20.31 -35.74 57.26
N GLY A 871 -20.31 -36.80 56.42
CA GLY A 871 -21.26 -37.92 56.57
C GLY A 871 -21.77 -38.60 55.29
N ASN A 872 -21.54 -39.92 55.15
CA ASN A 872 -22.34 -40.77 54.27
C ASN A 872 -23.75 -40.94 54.86
N ASP A 873 -24.78 -41.16 54.03
CA ASP A 873 -25.40 -42.49 53.85
C ASP A 873 -26.66 -42.45 52.98
N ALA A 874 -27.20 -43.63 52.66
CA ALA A 874 -28.11 -43.86 51.54
C ALA A 874 -29.62 -43.75 51.87
N ALA A 875 -30.38 -43.47 50.80
CA ALA A 875 -31.73 -43.94 50.50
C ALA A 875 -32.94 -43.52 51.38
N THR A 876 -34.09 -43.30 50.70
CA THR A 876 -35.41 -43.92 50.96
C THR A 876 -36.60 -42.93 50.85
N THR A 877 -37.42 -43.14 49.81
CA THR A 877 -38.90 -42.94 49.73
C THR A 877 -39.50 -41.54 50.00
N THR A 878 -39.89 -40.78 48.96
CA THR A 878 -41.23 -40.73 48.29
C THR A 878 -42.42 -40.27 49.17
N LEU A 879 -43.06 -39.14 48.79
CA LEU A 879 -44.52 -38.95 48.52
C LEU A 879 -45.09 -37.55 48.86
N LEU A 880 -45.95 -37.07 47.95
CA LEU A 880 -47.05 -36.09 48.11
C LEU A 880 -46.74 -34.59 48.30
N ALA A 881 -46.77 -33.85 47.19
CA ALA A 881 -47.85 -32.88 46.91
C ALA A 881 -47.86 -32.52 45.42
N ALA A 882 -49.04 -32.50 44.79
CA ALA A 882 -49.20 -32.05 43.41
C ALA A 882 -49.82 -30.64 43.40
N ASP A 883 -49.23 -29.71 42.65
CA ASP A 883 -50.02 -28.74 41.89
C ASP A 883 -49.30 -28.36 40.59
N GLY A 884 -50.07 -28.02 39.57
CA GLY A 884 -49.63 -28.03 38.18
C GLY A 884 -49.06 -26.69 37.68
N THR A 885 -47.78 -26.68 37.32
CA THR A 885 -47.29 -25.95 36.14
C THR A 885 -45.89 -26.47 35.81
N ALA A 886 -45.78 -27.28 34.75
CA ALA A 886 -44.50 -27.81 34.32
C ALA A 886 -43.64 -26.68 33.71
N ALA A 887 -42.74 -26.12 34.52
CA ALA A 887 -41.60 -25.40 33.99
C ALA A 887 -40.78 -26.38 33.13
N LEU A 888 -40.60 -26.05 31.85
CA LEU A 888 -39.70 -26.83 31.00
C LEU A 888 -38.29 -26.85 31.61
N PRO A 889 -37.57 -27.99 31.57
CA PRO A 889 -36.15 -27.99 31.89
C PRO A 889 -35.40 -27.04 30.94
N PRO A 890 -34.22 -26.53 31.33
CA PRO A 890 -33.37 -25.79 30.40
C PRO A 890 -33.07 -26.66 29.18
N PRO A 891 -33.07 -26.11 27.95
CA PRO A 891 -32.86 -26.91 26.74
C PRO A 891 -31.51 -27.63 26.82
N ASP A 892 -31.55 -28.94 26.59
CA ASP A 892 -30.39 -29.82 26.71
C ASP A 892 -29.24 -29.38 25.80
N LYS A 893 -28.01 -29.66 26.25
CA LYS A 893 -26.76 -29.33 25.54
C LYS A 893 -26.50 -30.28 24.36
N GLU A 894 -27.44 -30.37 23.43
CA GLU A 894 -27.26 -31.11 22.19
C GLU A 894 -26.49 -30.23 21.18
N PRO A 895 -25.34 -30.68 20.63
CA PRO A 895 -24.66 -29.95 19.56
C PRO A 895 -25.58 -29.85 18.33
N TRP A 896 -25.38 -28.83 17.49
CA TRP A 896 -26.23 -28.63 16.32
C TRP A 896 -26.06 -29.80 15.33
N GLY A 897 -27.04 -30.71 15.32
CA GLY A 897 -26.95 -32.04 14.69
C GLY A 897 -26.94 -32.10 13.16
N PHE A 898 -26.27 -31.17 12.47
CA PHE A 898 -25.94 -31.28 11.06
C PHE A 898 -24.40 -31.24 10.91
N SER A 899 -23.83 -32.14 10.11
CA SER A 899 -22.37 -32.18 9.96
C SER A 899 -21.84 -31.00 9.15
N THR A 900 -20.74 -30.41 9.62
CA THR A 900 -19.92 -29.44 8.88
C THR A 900 -18.48 -29.92 8.65
N SER A 901 -18.13 -31.13 9.12
CA SER A 901 -16.74 -31.63 9.13
C SER A 901 -16.11 -31.64 7.73
N GLU A 902 -16.81 -32.20 6.74
CA GLU A 902 -16.36 -32.29 5.35
C GLU A 902 -15.98 -30.93 4.75
N VAL A 903 -16.82 -29.91 4.95
CA VAL A 903 -16.55 -28.55 4.44
C VAL A 903 -15.42 -27.87 5.22
N THR A 904 -15.36 -28.06 6.54
CA THR A 904 -14.28 -27.54 7.37
C THR A 904 -12.93 -28.11 6.94
N LEU A 905 -12.83 -29.43 6.79
CA LEU A 905 -11.60 -30.12 6.36
C LEU A 905 -11.18 -29.66 4.96
N ALA A 906 -12.11 -29.61 3.99
CA ALA A 906 -11.81 -29.12 2.64
C ALA A 906 -11.34 -27.65 2.63
N ILE A 907 -11.89 -26.78 3.49
CA ILE A 907 -11.43 -25.39 3.63
C ILE A 907 -10.03 -25.32 4.24
N HIS A 908 -9.74 -26.15 5.25
CA HIS A 908 -8.41 -26.24 5.85
C HIS A 908 -7.36 -26.73 4.85
N ASP A 909 -7.64 -27.83 4.15
CA ASP A 909 -6.78 -28.36 3.10
C ASP A 909 -6.50 -27.34 2.00
N THR A 910 -7.53 -26.60 1.56
CA THR A 910 -7.34 -25.51 0.57
C THR A 910 -6.45 -24.39 1.13
N PHE A 911 -6.57 -24.01 2.41
CA PHE A 911 -5.66 -23.03 3.01
C PHE A 911 -4.20 -23.50 3.01
N ASP A 912 -3.96 -24.79 3.27
CA ASP A 912 -2.63 -25.38 3.30
C ASP A 912 -2.06 -25.56 1.88
N THR A 913 -2.85 -26.01 0.90
CA THR A 913 -2.51 -26.00 -0.54
C THR A 913 -2.06 -24.62 -0.98
N MET A 914 -2.85 -23.58 -0.67
CA MET A 914 -2.54 -22.21 -1.05
C MET A 914 -1.30 -21.68 -0.31
N HIS A 915 -1.09 -22.08 0.94
CA HIS A 915 0.13 -21.75 1.68
C HIS A 915 1.37 -22.31 0.97
N ASP A 916 1.32 -23.53 0.45
CA ASP A 916 2.47 -24.17 -0.17
C ASP A 916 2.69 -23.70 -1.61
N LEU A 917 1.62 -23.44 -2.37
CA LEU A 917 1.67 -22.77 -3.68
C LEU A 917 2.23 -21.33 -3.62
N PHE A 918 2.12 -20.66 -2.47
CA PHE A 918 2.81 -19.38 -2.21
C PHE A 918 4.18 -19.55 -1.53
N GLY A 919 4.65 -20.77 -1.28
CA GLY A 919 5.96 -21.08 -0.73
C GLY A 919 7.14 -20.87 -1.68
N GLU A 920 8.35 -21.12 -1.19
CA GLU A 920 9.59 -20.90 -1.95
C GLU A 920 9.70 -21.84 -3.16
N ASN A 921 9.29 -23.11 -3.00
CA ASN A 921 9.34 -24.15 -4.04
C ASN A 921 8.60 -23.72 -5.33
N PHE A 922 7.42 -23.10 -5.20
CA PHE A 922 6.60 -22.65 -6.33
C PHE A 922 6.89 -21.22 -6.81
N THR A 923 8.01 -20.60 -6.40
CA THR A 923 8.29 -19.18 -6.73
C THR A 923 8.46 -18.92 -8.23
N TYR A 924 9.01 -19.89 -8.96
CA TYR A 924 9.20 -19.81 -10.43
C TYR A 924 8.60 -21.02 -11.16
N ALA A 925 7.69 -21.74 -10.51
CA ALA A 925 6.98 -22.85 -11.14
C ALA A 925 6.15 -22.34 -12.33
N ASP A 926 6.18 -23.07 -13.43
CA ASP A 926 5.31 -22.79 -14.57
C ASP A 926 3.88 -23.32 -14.31
N GLY A 927 2.97 -23.02 -15.25
CA GLY A 927 1.59 -23.49 -15.18
C GLY A 927 1.50 -25.02 -15.14
N ASP A 928 2.36 -25.71 -15.90
CA ASP A 928 2.38 -27.17 -16.01
C ASP A 928 2.83 -27.81 -14.68
N GLN A 929 3.87 -27.31 -14.01
CA GLN A 929 4.29 -27.75 -12.67
C GLN A 929 3.25 -27.45 -11.58
N THR A 930 2.61 -26.28 -11.66
CA THR A 930 1.54 -25.89 -10.71
C THR A 930 0.32 -26.79 -10.89
N ALA A 931 -0.07 -27.08 -12.13
CA ALA A 931 -1.16 -27.99 -12.46
C ALA A 931 -0.84 -29.43 -12.04
N LEU A 932 0.39 -29.89 -12.24
CA LEU A 932 0.83 -31.22 -11.83
C LEU A 932 0.74 -31.41 -10.31
N PHE A 933 1.21 -30.45 -9.52
CA PHE A 933 1.06 -30.49 -8.06
C PHE A 933 -0.41 -30.54 -7.63
N MET A 934 -1.26 -29.72 -8.26
CA MET A 934 -2.70 -29.74 -8.01
C MET A 934 -3.35 -31.07 -8.40
N GLN A 935 -2.97 -31.68 -9.53
CA GLN A 935 -3.44 -33.01 -9.95
C GLN A 935 -2.99 -34.10 -8.97
N MET A 936 -1.74 -34.07 -8.50
CA MET A 936 -1.23 -35.02 -7.51
C MET A 936 -1.98 -34.88 -6.19
N LYS A 937 -2.21 -33.66 -5.72
CA LYS A 937 -2.96 -33.41 -4.49
C LYS A 937 -4.44 -33.77 -4.62
N GLU A 938 -5.07 -33.51 -5.77
CA GLU A 938 -6.45 -33.92 -6.04
C GLU A 938 -6.59 -35.45 -6.12
N ALA A 939 -5.62 -36.15 -6.71
CA ALA A 939 -5.57 -37.61 -6.70
C ALA A 939 -5.42 -38.17 -5.28
N PHE A 940 -4.59 -37.56 -4.43
CA PHE A 940 -4.48 -37.88 -3.01
C PHE A 940 -5.82 -37.66 -2.28
N ARG A 941 -6.47 -36.51 -2.50
CA ARG A 941 -7.78 -36.16 -1.91
C ARG A 941 -8.93 -37.08 -2.36
N VAL A 942 -8.83 -37.70 -3.52
CA VAL A 942 -9.82 -38.70 -3.99
C VAL A 942 -9.55 -40.10 -3.44
N ALA A 943 -8.32 -40.37 -2.99
CA ALA A 943 -7.96 -41.59 -2.27
C ALA A 943 -8.33 -41.50 -0.78
N ASP A 944 -7.98 -40.40 -0.11
CA ASP A 944 -8.37 -40.04 1.25
C ASP A 944 -9.89 -39.79 1.34
N LYS A 945 -10.64 -40.83 1.73
CA LYS A 945 -12.11 -40.82 1.79
C LYS A 945 -12.64 -40.38 3.15
N ASP A 946 -11.88 -40.57 4.22
CA ASP A 946 -12.26 -40.11 5.54
C ASP A 946 -11.81 -38.66 5.84
N CYS A 947 -11.04 -38.06 4.91
CA CYS A 947 -10.46 -36.72 4.98
C CYS A 947 -9.50 -36.56 6.19
N SER A 948 -8.79 -37.62 6.57
CA SER A 948 -7.85 -37.59 7.70
C SER A 948 -6.49 -36.97 7.35
N GLY A 949 -6.17 -36.79 6.06
CA GLY A 949 -4.90 -36.26 5.58
C GLY A 949 -3.78 -37.31 5.44
N GLU A 950 -4.09 -38.58 5.69
CA GLU A 950 -3.17 -39.71 5.61
C GLU A 950 -3.92 -40.93 5.01
N ILE A 951 -3.54 -41.39 3.82
CA ILE A 951 -4.26 -42.50 3.15
C ILE A 951 -3.93 -43.82 3.86
N ASP A 952 -4.94 -44.56 4.32
CA ASP A 952 -4.76 -45.89 4.90
C ASP A 952 -4.78 -47.03 3.86
N ALA A 953 -4.42 -48.25 4.27
CA ALA A 953 -4.37 -49.40 3.36
C ALA A 953 -5.75 -49.78 2.75
N ALA A 954 -6.86 -49.51 3.43
CA ALA A 954 -8.21 -49.74 2.91
C ALA A 954 -8.64 -48.65 1.91
N GLU A 955 -8.14 -47.43 2.06
CA GLU A 955 -8.31 -46.34 1.12
C GLU A 955 -7.46 -46.53 -0.14
N VAL A 956 -6.18 -46.91 -0.01
CA VAL A 956 -5.34 -47.37 -1.14
C VAL A 956 -6.04 -48.50 -1.91
N LYS A 957 -6.61 -49.48 -1.20
CA LYS A 957 -7.40 -50.57 -1.82
C LYS A 957 -8.55 -50.01 -2.65
N THR A 958 -9.30 -49.08 -2.09
CA THR A 958 -10.48 -48.49 -2.73
C THR A 958 -10.10 -47.61 -3.93
N MET A 959 -8.97 -46.89 -3.87
CA MET A 959 -8.39 -46.15 -4.99
C MET A 959 -8.00 -47.10 -6.13
N LEU A 960 -7.27 -48.17 -5.83
CA LEU A 960 -6.86 -49.17 -6.82
C LEU A 960 -8.06 -49.88 -7.45
N GLU A 961 -9.07 -50.27 -6.66
CA GLU A 961 -10.33 -50.85 -7.16
C GLU A 961 -11.02 -49.94 -8.19
N MET A 962 -11.05 -48.62 -7.93
CA MET A 962 -11.62 -47.64 -8.86
C MET A 962 -10.80 -47.51 -10.16
N ILE A 963 -9.48 -47.50 -10.07
CA ILE A 963 -8.57 -47.44 -11.24
C ILE A 963 -8.72 -48.72 -12.10
N PHE A 964 -8.75 -49.90 -11.49
CA PHE A 964 -8.96 -51.17 -12.22
C PHE A 964 -10.35 -51.24 -12.87
N ALA A 965 -11.39 -50.69 -12.22
CA ALA A 965 -12.74 -50.61 -12.77
C ALA A 965 -12.82 -49.68 -14.00
N GLN A 966 -12.20 -48.49 -13.94
CA GLN A 966 -12.11 -47.57 -15.09
C GLN A 966 -11.28 -48.16 -16.25
N SER A 967 -10.24 -48.95 -15.93
CA SER A 967 -9.38 -49.63 -16.92
C SER A 967 -10.04 -50.84 -17.60
N GLY A 968 -11.25 -51.24 -17.18
CA GLY A 968 -11.95 -52.44 -17.67
C GLY A 968 -11.29 -53.77 -17.28
N ALA A 969 -10.26 -53.74 -16.42
CA ALA A 969 -9.41 -54.88 -16.09
C ALA A 969 -9.91 -55.58 -14.80
N VAL A 970 -11.08 -56.20 -14.86
CA VAL A 970 -11.68 -56.83 -13.66
C VAL A 970 -11.08 -58.21 -13.38
N LYS A 971 -10.16 -58.25 -12.41
CA LYS A 971 -10.01 -59.38 -11.47
C LYS A 971 -9.71 -58.84 -10.06
N VAL A 972 -10.62 -59.12 -9.13
CA VAL A 972 -10.60 -58.61 -7.74
C VAL A 972 -9.61 -59.40 -6.85
N ASP A 973 -9.18 -60.58 -7.29
CA ASP A 973 -8.51 -61.58 -6.44
C ASP A 973 -7.05 -61.27 -6.03
N ALA A 974 -6.45 -60.18 -6.51
CA ALA A 974 -5.03 -59.84 -6.26
C ALA A 974 -4.83 -58.44 -5.64
N ILE A 975 -5.90 -57.69 -5.39
CA ILE A 975 -5.81 -56.27 -5.02
C ILE A 975 -5.09 -56.07 -3.68
N ASP A 976 -5.35 -56.93 -2.68
CA ASP A 976 -4.69 -56.85 -1.37
C ASP A 976 -3.16 -57.04 -1.43
N ALA A 977 -2.63 -57.73 -2.45
CA ALA A 977 -1.19 -57.84 -2.67
C ALA A 977 -0.60 -56.56 -3.27
N TYR A 978 -1.28 -55.95 -4.24
CA TYR A 978 -0.87 -54.65 -4.80
C TYR A 978 -0.96 -53.52 -3.78
N VAL A 979 -1.93 -53.56 -2.86
CA VAL A 979 -2.02 -52.63 -1.72
C VAL A 979 -0.80 -52.79 -0.81
N ALA A 980 -0.43 -54.02 -0.44
CA ALA A 980 0.75 -54.25 0.40
C ALA A 980 2.07 -53.82 -0.28
N GLU A 981 2.20 -54.05 -1.58
CA GLU A 981 3.36 -53.60 -2.37
C GLU A 981 3.40 -52.07 -2.52
N PHE A 982 2.26 -51.43 -2.77
CA PHE A 982 2.13 -49.97 -2.81
C PHE A 982 2.51 -49.34 -1.46
N MET A 983 1.94 -49.83 -0.36
CA MET A 983 2.28 -49.36 0.98
C MET A 983 3.78 -49.54 1.25
N GLN A 984 4.37 -50.70 0.92
CA GLN A 984 5.81 -50.93 1.12
C GLN A 984 6.73 -49.97 0.33
N ILE A 985 6.26 -49.41 -0.78
CA ILE A 985 7.01 -48.48 -1.63
C ILE A 985 6.82 -47.02 -1.20
N VAL A 986 5.63 -46.65 -0.74
CA VAL A 986 5.26 -45.26 -0.48
C VAL A 986 5.37 -44.88 1.01
N ASP A 987 4.90 -45.74 1.93
CA ASP A 987 5.03 -45.56 3.39
C ASP A 987 6.51 -45.71 3.79
N SER A 988 7.18 -44.56 3.85
CA SER A 988 8.63 -44.44 4.03
C SER A 988 9.02 -44.44 5.50
N ASP A 989 8.15 -43.90 6.36
CA ASP A 989 8.33 -43.87 7.81
C ASP A 989 7.85 -45.14 8.54
N LYS A 990 7.04 -45.97 7.87
CA LYS A 990 6.41 -47.21 8.35
C LYS A 990 5.34 -46.98 9.40
N SER A 991 4.62 -45.86 9.29
CA SER A 991 3.45 -45.52 10.11
C SER A 991 2.25 -46.45 9.86
N GLY A 992 2.22 -47.17 8.73
CA GLY A 992 1.07 -47.96 8.29
C GLY A 992 0.04 -47.12 7.51
N LYS A 993 0.39 -45.89 7.16
CA LYS A 993 -0.39 -44.92 6.39
C LYS A 993 0.53 -44.20 5.40
N VAL A 994 -0.03 -43.43 4.48
CA VAL A 994 0.72 -42.64 3.50
C VAL A 994 0.36 -41.16 3.64
N SER A 995 1.35 -40.34 4.00
CA SER A 995 1.20 -38.88 3.99
C SER A 995 1.28 -38.29 2.57
N LEU A 996 0.77 -37.06 2.38
CA LEU A 996 0.85 -36.36 1.10
C LEU A 996 2.30 -36.16 0.63
N ASP A 997 3.22 -35.85 1.56
CA ASP A 997 4.64 -35.67 1.26
C ASP A 997 5.28 -36.98 0.76
N GLU A 998 4.95 -38.12 1.37
CA GLU A 998 5.42 -39.44 0.92
C GLU A 998 4.84 -39.83 -0.44
N PHE A 999 3.55 -39.58 -0.67
CA PHE A 999 2.89 -39.83 -1.94
C PHE A 999 3.50 -39.02 -3.08
N ILE A 1000 3.73 -37.72 -2.88
CA ILE A 1000 4.40 -36.85 -3.86
C ILE A 1000 5.85 -37.31 -4.08
N ASN A 1001 6.60 -37.60 -3.01
CA ASN A 1001 7.98 -38.05 -3.09
C ASN A 1001 8.12 -39.37 -3.86
N ALA A 1002 7.20 -40.33 -3.67
CA ALA A 1002 7.18 -41.58 -4.44
C ALA A 1002 6.88 -41.34 -5.94
N LEU A 1003 5.95 -40.44 -6.26
CA LEU A 1003 5.65 -40.05 -7.64
C LEU A 1003 6.83 -39.34 -8.32
N GLU A 1004 7.51 -38.40 -7.63
CA GLU A 1004 8.71 -37.73 -8.13
C GLU A 1004 9.87 -38.70 -8.38
N HIS A 1005 9.98 -39.77 -7.57
CA HIS A 1005 10.97 -40.84 -7.77
C HIS A 1005 10.56 -41.90 -8.81
N GLY A 1006 9.46 -41.67 -9.55
CA GLY A 1006 9.11 -42.44 -10.74
C GLY A 1006 8.15 -43.60 -10.51
N LEU A 1007 7.28 -43.54 -9.51
CA LEU A 1007 6.16 -44.48 -9.33
C LEU A 1007 5.21 -44.45 -10.55
N GLN A 1008 5.43 -45.35 -11.51
CA GLN A 1008 4.58 -45.50 -12.69
C GLN A 1008 3.56 -46.64 -12.48
N LEU A 1009 2.30 -46.29 -12.24
CA LEU A 1009 1.17 -47.22 -12.20
C LEU A 1009 0.79 -47.67 -13.63
N GLN A 1010 1.60 -48.56 -14.23
CA GLN A 1010 1.28 -49.20 -15.51
C GLN A 1010 0.39 -50.43 -15.29
N VAL A 1011 -0.89 -50.35 -15.66
CA VAL A 1011 -1.82 -51.48 -15.63
C VAL A 1011 -1.66 -52.32 -16.90
N GLU A 1012 -0.87 -53.40 -16.86
CA GLU A 1012 -0.75 -54.34 -17.97
C GLU A 1012 -2.04 -55.17 -18.17
N VAL A 1013 -2.81 -54.85 -19.22
CA VAL A 1013 -4.03 -55.59 -19.59
C VAL A 1013 -3.66 -56.88 -20.36
N PHE A 1014 -3.48 -57.99 -19.63
CA PHE A 1014 -3.22 -59.30 -20.23
C PHE A 1014 -4.43 -59.85 -21.01
N GLN A 1015 -4.43 -59.69 -22.34
CA GLN A 1015 -5.36 -60.41 -23.22
C GLN A 1015 -5.03 -61.92 -23.27
N HIS A 1016 -5.73 -62.72 -22.46
CA HIS A 1016 -5.55 -64.18 -22.45
C HIS A 1016 -6.11 -64.86 -23.71
N ARG A 1017 -5.20 -65.42 -24.50
CA ARG A 1017 -5.44 -66.14 -25.76
C ARG A 1017 -6.18 -67.47 -25.54
N SER A 1018 -7.46 -67.54 -25.89
CA SER A 1018 -8.25 -68.79 -25.85
C SER A 1018 -7.87 -69.78 -26.96
N LYS A 1019 -7.97 -71.09 -26.69
CA LYS A 1019 -7.56 -72.18 -27.60
C LYS A 1019 -8.73 -72.73 -28.44
N LYS A 1020 -8.39 -73.19 -29.66
CA LYS A 1020 -9.29 -73.68 -30.74
C LYS A 1020 -9.96 -75.04 -30.45
N VAL A 1021 -11.14 -75.25 -31.03
CA VAL A 1021 -11.57 -76.48 -31.77
C VAL A 1021 -12.59 -76.10 -32.89
N PRO A 1022 -13.00 -76.94 -33.87
CA PRO A 1022 -12.83 -76.59 -35.30
C PRO A 1022 -14.04 -76.80 -36.25
N THR A 1023 -13.96 -76.27 -37.50
CA THR A 1023 -14.71 -76.81 -38.66
C THR A 1023 -14.02 -76.55 -40.02
N VAL A 1024 -14.39 -77.33 -41.05
CA VAL A 1024 -13.68 -77.67 -42.30
C VAL A 1024 -14.74 -77.97 -43.39
N HIS A 1025 -14.64 -77.72 -44.72
CA HIS A 1025 -13.60 -77.23 -45.66
C HIS A 1025 -14.26 -76.52 -46.87
N LEU A 1026 -13.62 -75.52 -47.50
CA LEU A 1026 -13.50 -75.21 -48.97
C LEU A 1026 -12.89 -73.79 -49.11
N ALA A 1027 -11.72 -73.50 -49.68
CA ALA A 1027 -11.12 -73.83 -50.99
C ALA A 1027 -11.80 -73.14 -52.20
N ALA A 1028 -11.11 -72.44 -53.14
CA ALA A 1028 -9.70 -71.97 -53.23
C ALA A 1028 -9.53 -71.02 -54.46
N ILE A 1029 -8.28 -70.54 -54.72
CA ILE A 1029 -7.70 -69.98 -55.97
C ILE A 1029 -8.29 -68.65 -56.54
N HIS A 1030 -7.55 -67.75 -57.25
CA HIS A 1030 -6.25 -67.87 -57.95
C HIS A 1030 -5.38 -66.58 -57.91
N GLU A 1031 -4.08 -66.71 -58.21
CA GLU A 1031 -3.03 -65.65 -58.32
C GLU A 1031 -2.99 -64.92 -59.70
N ASP A 1032 -1.92 -64.09 -59.88
CA ASP A 1032 -1.25 -63.62 -61.13
C ASP A 1032 -1.55 -62.19 -61.69
N VAL A 1033 -0.61 -61.41 -62.29
CA VAL A 1033 0.89 -61.29 -62.19
C VAL A 1033 1.40 -60.06 -63.02
N SER A 1034 2.50 -59.37 -62.61
CA SER A 1034 3.38 -58.45 -63.45
C SER A 1034 2.78 -57.10 -64.01
N GLN A 1035 3.49 -56.08 -64.58
CA GLN A 1035 4.91 -55.83 -64.96
C GLN A 1035 5.25 -54.30 -65.24
N ASN A 1036 6.47 -53.84 -64.90
CA ASN A 1036 7.44 -52.88 -65.55
C ASN A 1036 7.12 -51.54 -66.33
N SER A 1037 7.71 -50.43 -65.82
CA SER A 1037 8.83 -49.57 -66.40
C SER A 1037 8.68 -48.32 -67.34
N THR A 1038 9.69 -47.41 -67.21
CA THR A 1038 10.24 -46.31 -68.10
C THR A 1038 9.49 -44.96 -68.28
N GLN A 1039 10.05 -43.79 -67.86
CA GLN A 1039 10.98 -42.79 -68.52
C GLN A 1039 10.34 -41.96 -69.67
N MET A 1040 10.48 -40.63 -69.83
CA MET A 1040 11.68 -39.75 -69.73
C MET A 1040 11.38 -38.22 -69.50
N ASP A 1041 12.32 -37.54 -68.82
CA ASP A 1041 12.77 -36.11 -68.78
C ASP A 1041 11.99 -34.87 -69.34
N ASP A 1042 11.91 -33.79 -68.53
CA ASP A 1042 12.79 -32.58 -68.63
C ASP A 1042 12.73 -31.66 -67.35
N LYS A 1043 13.66 -30.69 -67.17
CA LYS A 1043 13.92 -29.91 -65.91
C LYS A 1043 14.33 -28.43 -66.21
N PRO A 1044 14.68 -27.51 -65.26
CA PRO A 1044 14.31 -27.21 -63.84
C PRO A 1044 13.67 -25.77 -63.74
N PRO A 1045 13.63 -24.95 -62.63
CA PRO A 1045 14.13 -25.05 -61.24
C PRO A 1045 13.09 -24.58 -60.15
N PRO A 1046 13.51 -24.10 -58.95
CA PRO A 1046 13.92 -24.84 -57.76
C PRO A 1046 12.82 -24.93 -56.66
N PRO A 1047 12.96 -25.79 -55.63
CA PRO A 1047 11.83 -26.14 -54.75
C PRO A 1047 11.67 -25.22 -53.51
N HIS A 1048 10.48 -24.64 -53.35
CA HIS A 1048 9.92 -24.32 -52.04
C HIS A 1048 9.26 -25.57 -51.44
N ARG A 1049 9.50 -25.86 -50.16
CA ARG A 1049 8.94 -27.02 -49.47
C ARG A 1049 7.75 -26.63 -48.58
N VAL A 1050 6.54 -26.82 -49.09
CA VAL A 1050 5.33 -26.94 -48.27
C VAL A 1050 5.20 -28.40 -47.84
N SER A 1051 4.96 -28.66 -46.56
CA SER A 1051 4.69 -30.02 -46.05
C SER A 1051 3.23 -30.12 -45.62
N SER A 1052 2.45 -30.91 -46.38
CA SER A 1052 1.14 -31.39 -45.96
C SER A 1052 1.25 -32.84 -45.46
N GLN A 1053 0.55 -33.09 -44.36
CA GLN A 1053 0.26 -34.36 -43.69
C GLN A 1053 0.48 -35.66 -44.49
N ALA A 1054 1.19 -36.61 -43.87
CA ALA A 1054 0.90 -38.03 -43.98
C ALA A 1054 1.01 -38.65 -42.57
N ASP A 1055 -0.09 -39.25 -42.15
CA ASP A 1055 -0.38 -39.86 -40.86
C ASP A 1055 0.61 -40.99 -40.48
N HIS A 1056 1.23 -40.88 -39.29
CA HIS A 1056 1.76 -41.97 -38.47
C HIS A 1056 1.63 -41.55 -37.00
N GLY A 1057 0.68 -42.14 -36.29
CA GLY A 1057 0.38 -41.79 -34.90
C GLY A 1057 1.39 -42.36 -33.90
N ASP A 1058 2.28 -41.50 -33.41
CA ASP A 1058 2.82 -41.64 -32.05
C ASP A 1058 1.85 -40.90 -31.10
N ASN A 1059 0.96 -41.65 -30.45
CA ASN A 1059 0.23 -41.17 -29.28
C ASN A 1059 1.19 -41.12 -28.08
N MET A 1060 2.12 -40.17 -28.10
CA MET A 1060 2.89 -39.82 -26.92
C MET A 1060 2.05 -38.87 -26.05
N THR A 1061 1.11 -39.45 -25.31
CA THR A 1061 0.45 -38.77 -24.18
C THR A 1061 1.50 -38.15 -23.28
N ARG A 1062 1.32 -36.89 -22.87
CA ARG A 1062 2.17 -36.33 -21.83
C ARG A 1062 1.92 -37.14 -20.57
N ALA A 1063 2.95 -37.39 -19.76
CA ALA A 1063 2.80 -38.11 -18.49
C ALA A 1063 1.79 -37.44 -17.52
N HIS A 1064 1.46 -36.17 -17.76
CA HIS A 1064 0.51 -35.35 -17.00
C HIS A 1064 -0.96 -35.50 -17.44
N ASP A 1065 -1.26 -36.26 -18.51
CA ASP A 1065 -2.65 -36.55 -18.94
C ASP A 1065 -3.28 -37.76 -18.21
N MET A 1066 -2.53 -38.46 -17.33
CA MET A 1066 -2.99 -39.70 -16.68
C MET A 1066 -3.93 -39.51 -15.48
N LEU A 1067 -4.02 -38.31 -14.91
CA LEU A 1067 -4.85 -38.00 -13.74
C LEU A 1067 -5.99 -37.04 -14.10
N ASN A 1068 -6.89 -37.49 -14.98
CA ASN A 1068 -8.13 -36.77 -15.28
C ASN A 1068 -9.17 -37.01 -14.17
N VAL A 1069 -8.93 -36.42 -13.00
CA VAL A 1069 -9.80 -36.52 -11.82
C VAL A 1069 -10.91 -35.47 -11.93
N ASP A 1070 -12.17 -35.91 -11.94
CA ASP A 1070 -13.34 -35.02 -11.87
C ASP A 1070 -13.36 -34.31 -10.51
N SER A 1071 -12.99 -33.04 -10.48
CA SER A 1071 -12.78 -32.32 -9.23
C SER A 1071 -14.08 -31.98 -8.51
N PHE A 1072 -14.22 -32.44 -7.26
CA PHE A 1072 -15.27 -31.94 -6.37
C PHE A 1072 -14.94 -30.51 -5.97
N SER A 1073 -15.60 -29.52 -6.58
CA SER A 1073 -15.25 -28.12 -6.34
C SER A 1073 -15.59 -27.69 -4.90
N LEU A 1074 -14.69 -26.95 -4.24
CA LEU A 1074 -14.93 -26.44 -2.88
C LEU A 1074 -16.28 -25.68 -2.71
N PRO A 1075 -16.77 -24.91 -3.73
CA PRO A 1075 -18.12 -24.32 -3.71
C PRO A 1075 -19.27 -25.35 -3.69
N GLU A 1076 -19.10 -26.54 -4.28
CA GLU A 1076 -20.08 -27.64 -4.25
C GLU A 1076 -20.16 -28.29 -2.87
N VAL A 1077 -19.04 -28.51 -2.18
CA VAL A 1077 -19.05 -29.04 -0.80
C VAL A 1077 -19.78 -28.05 0.14
N ALA A 1078 -19.48 -26.75 0.01
CA ALA A 1078 -20.20 -25.70 0.75
C ALA A 1078 -21.69 -25.56 0.33
N GLN A 1079 -22.05 -25.96 -0.89
CA GLN A 1079 -23.43 -26.05 -1.39
C GLN A 1079 -24.16 -27.29 -0.84
N ALA A 1080 -23.46 -28.41 -0.63
CA ALA A 1080 -23.97 -29.59 0.05
C ALA A 1080 -24.30 -29.27 1.52
N MET A 1081 -23.37 -28.68 2.28
CA MET A 1081 -23.62 -28.24 3.67
C MET A 1081 -24.79 -27.25 3.78
N ARG A 1082 -24.93 -26.30 2.84
CA ARG A 1082 -26.11 -25.41 2.78
C ARG A 1082 -27.43 -26.19 2.58
N THR A 1083 -27.39 -27.27 1.82
CA THR A 1083 -28.55 -28.15 1.60
C THR A 1083 -28.86 -28.95 2.87
N THR A 1084 -27.86 -29.54 3.53
CA THR A 1084 -28.00 -30.29 4.79
C THR A 1084 -28.52 -29.42 5.94
N TYR A 1085 -28.09 -28.16 6.01
CA TYR A 1085 -28.65 -27.19 6.95
C TYR A 1085 -30.12 -26.87 6.62
N ALA A 1086 -30.45 -26.66 5.34
CA ALA A 1086 -31.80 -26.36 4.91
C ALA A 1086 -32.78 -27.52 5.18
N THR A 1087 -32.33 -28.79 5.06
CA THR A 1087 -33.13 -29.95 5.48
C THR A 1087 -33.27 -30.01 7.01
N TRP A 1088 -32.16 -29.90 7.75
CA TRP A 1088 -32.17 -29.89 9.23
C TRP A 1088 -33.10 -28.82 9.81
N LEU A 1089 -33.13 -27.62 9.21
CA LEU A 1089 -33.98 -26.51 9.67
C LEU A 1089 -35.48 -26.76 9.44
N LEU A 1090 -35.83 -27.53 8.40
CA LEU A 1090 -37.20 -27.90 8.04
C LEU A 1090 -37.69 -29.15 8.77
N GLU A 1091 -36.80 -30.11 9.06
CA GLU A 1091 -37.10 -31.29 9.86
C GLU A 1091 -37.74 -30.90 11.20
N ASN A 1092 -38.81 -31.61 11.57
CA ASN A 1092 -39.60 -31.37 12.79
C ASN A 1092 -40.01 -29.91 13.03
N ALA A 1093 -40.02 -29.07 11.98
CA ALA A 1093 -40.19 -27.62 12.09
C ALA A 1093 -39.25 -26.96 13.11
N ARG A 1094 -37.96 -27.36 13.16
CA ARG A 1094 -36.95 -26.81 14.08
C ARG A 1094 -36.88 -25.28 14.07
N TYR A 1095 -37.16 -24.63 12.94
CA TYR A 1095 -37.31 -23.17 12.81
C TYR A 1095 -38.29 -22.52 13.82
N GLU A 1096 -39.23 -23.26 14.40
CA GLU A 1096 -40.14 -22.77 15.44
C GLU A 1096 -39.56 -22.86 16.85
N SER A 1097 -38.70 -23.85 17.10
CA SER A 1097 -38.05 -24.10 18.39
C SER A 1097 -36.75 -23.31 18.59
N THR A 1098 -36.08 -22.92 17.50
CA THR A 1098 -34.80 -22.20 17.53
C THR A 1098 -35.01 -20.71 17.80
N SER A 1099 -34.14 -20.11 18.64
CA SER A 1099 -34.21 -18.67 18.94
C SER A 1099 -33.88 -17.81 17.71
N MET A 1100 -34.35 -16.56 17.69
CA MET A 1100 -34.05 -15.60 16.64
C MET A 1100 -32.54 -15.38 16.47
N GLU A 1101 -31.82 -15.29 17.59
CA GLU A 1101 -30.38 -15.06 17.62
C GLU A 1101 -29.60 -16.29 17.11
N ASP A 1102 -30.02 -17.51 17.47
CA ASP A 1102 -29.41 -18.73 16.96
C ASP A 1102 -29.70 -18.93 15.46
N LEU A 1103 -30.92 -18.63 15.00
CA LEU A 1103 -31.26 -18.66 13.57
C LEU A 1103 -30.42 -17.66 12.76
N LEU A 1104 -30.27 -16.42 13.23
CA LEU A 1104 -29.44 -15.41 12.56
C LEU A 1104 -27.95 -15.80 12.58
N LEU A 1105 -27.44 -16.32 13.71
CA LEU A 1105 -26.08 -16.83 13.82
C LEU A 1105 -25.84 -17.96 12.80
N LEU A 1106 -26.66 -19.01 12.82
CA LEU A 1106 -26.55 -20.17 11.93
C LEU A 1106 -26.56 -19.78 10.44
N ASN A 1107 -27.56 -18.99 10.01
CA ASN A 1107 -27.66 -18.58 8.60
C ASN A 1107 -26.45 -17.73 8.17
N CYS A 1108 -25.96 -16.83 9.04
CA CYS A 1108 -24.82 -15.98 8.72
C CYS A 1108 -23.48 -16.72 8.76
N LEU A 1109 -23.29 -17.68 9.68
CA LEU A 1109 -22.13 -18.59 9.70
C LEU A 1109 -22.03 -19.36 8.39
N ILE A 1110 -23.13 -19.99 7.96
CA ILE A 1110 -23.21 -20.83 6.75
C ILE A 1110 -23.01 -20.01 5.48
N SER A 1111 -23.55 -18.78 5.44
CA SER A 1111 -23.27 -17.82 4.37
C SER A 1111 -21.80 -17.39 4.37
N GLY A 1112 -21.19 -17.21 5.54
CA GLY A 1112 -19.77 -16.93 5.73
C GLY A 1112 -18.87 -18.04 5.21
N VAL A 1113 -19.11 -19.30 5.61
CA VAL A 1113 -18.40 -20.50 5.12
C VAL A 1113 -18.47 -20.60 3.60
N SER A 1114 -19.67 -20.41 3.02
CA SER A 1114 -19.85 -20.36 1.56
C SER A 1114 -19.06 -19.20 0.91
N GLY A 1115 -18.91 -18.09 1.62
CA GLY A 1115 -18.07 -16.96 1.24
C GLY A 1115 -16.56 -17.25 1.32
N PHE A 1116 -16.10 -18.05 2.28
CA PHE A 1116 -14.72 -18.54 2.34
C PHE A 1116 -14.44 -19.51 1.19
N ALA A 1117 -15.23 -20.57 1.06
CA ALA A 1117 -15.14 -21.56 -0.01
C ALA A 1117 -15.04 -20.91 -1.40
N ARG A 1118 -15.91 -19.93 -1.70
CA ARG A 1118 -15.89 -19.22 -2.98
C ARG A 1118 -14.64 -18.36 -3.19
N ASN A 1119 -14.11 -17.69 -2.17
CA ASN A 1119 -12.90 -16.87 -2.33
C ASN A 1119 -11.64 -17.72 -2.41
N LEU A 1120 -11.59 -18.85 -1.69
CA LEU A 1120 -10.49 -19.80 -1.77
C LEU A 1120 -10.43 -20.49 -3.14
N ALA A 1121 -11.55 -21.00 -3.65
CA ALA A 1121 -11.61 -21.58 -4.99
C ALA A 1121 -11.23 -20.57 -6.10
N LEU A 1122 -11.63 -19.29 -5.96
CA LEU A 1122 -11.15 -18.23 -6.86
C LEU A 1122 -9.63 -17.98 -6.73
N LEU A 1123 -9.07 -18.09 -5.53
CA LEU A 1123 -7.64 -17.90 -5.29
C LEU A 1123 -6.82 -19.03 -5.92
N GLU A 1124 -7.32 -20.26 -5.79
CA GLU A 1124 -6.82 -21.50 -6.37
C GLU A 1124 -6.83 -21.46 -7.90
N GLU A 1125 -7.99 -21.12 -8.50
CA GLU A 1125 -8.15 -20.90 -9.95
C GLU A 1125 -7.14 -19.88 -10.48
N MET A 1126 -6.96 -18.75 -9.78
CA MET A 1126 -5.99 -17.72 -10.13
C MET A 1126 -4.53 -18.15 -9.91
N THR A 1127 -4.24 -19.15 -9.07
CA THR A 1127 -2.89 -19.73 -8.98
C THR A 1127 -2.58 -20.70 -10.11
N VAL A 1128 -3.55 -21.48 -10.57
CA VAL A 1128 -3.37 -22.45 -11.67
C VAL A 1128 -3.35 -21.77 -13.05
N GLN A 1129 -4.26 -20.82 -13.29
CA GLN A 1129 -4.24 -20.02 -14.52
C GLN A 1129 -3.03 -19.05 -14.49
N GLN A 1130 -2.05 -19.23 -15.39
CA GLN A 1130 -0.90 -18.34 -15.60
C GLN A 1130 -1.09 -17.42 -16.80
#